data_AF-A0A4Q2D2V6-F1
#
_entry.id   AF-A0A4Q2D2V6-F1
#
_cell.length_a   1.000
_cell.length_b   1.000
_cell.length_c   1.000
_cell.angle_alpha   90.00
_cell.angle_beta   90.00
_cell.angle_gamma   90.00
#
_symmetry.space_group_name_H-M   'P 1'
#
loop_
_entity.id
_entity.type
_entity.pdbx_description
1 polymer ?
#
loop_
_entity_poly.entity_id
_entity_poly.type
_entity_poly.pdbx_seq_one_letter_code
_entity_poly.pdbx_strand_id
1 'polypeptide(L)'
;MVPALLSHTVIPGTWCALIAAQYGITEADIENFNKNTYKWKGCPGLQANAVICVSSGTPPPIPVNPNLQCGPESPGNKTCPLNVCCSAFGFCGLTSEFCEAAPNGDPCHSNCGTPNLRTCGGSQLKRKVGYYAGWAARRSCQPFKPENLNLDGWTGVIFAFATISQSNEITLASADEQLLRDTVNLKSRWPNLEVTIAVGGWAFSMEDPTKTLFTQMISTRANRAKFITSVQTFLSRYSLDGIDIDMEYPAAMERQGPAEDTPNLTAFFSEIKTALGSKVVSVAAPAGYWFLRGFEINKIVKDVTYINMMSYDFHGPWDLAVQGEDGTAKPHTSSKDIMDAISLYTRAGVDFNKVNLGLAWYGRTYAVGGCRGTGCLMSGGGKPGPCTGESSIKSQTEIWNEIKDAKITPTYDSNTHTYWYNKDGDFITYDDTNSWNHKTEMAGQYCFGGTFVWYNLNGTDKCETTATALRPFGCYQNCCLYLGLGEYKNVQIRAKEVKEAALSILNTCHGSGLSRQDAQRRVLPLAALVPLIISKWTLIAYLGFAEVIIGALATVLAAIFKDWNDDDDRGEYVLKTVKEAREKYPEFNIIMAHSDHTPSFEEPCYHRHVEFDRPFPHGTYGYEIYLARRGSFTLKGDGGYMNWAWSGYITEDPDNKKQLTVHAPGAGYGYAAPVQGKYVENGQTKSIELAVSIGSPDGCATSFEVNIGPAKPTIRCQDID
;
A
#
# COMPACT_ATOMS: atom_id res chain seq x y z
N MET A 1 1.79 -41.86 43.72
CA MET A 1 0.74 -41.89 42.68
C MET A 1 0.21 -40.48 42.55
N VAL A 2 0.48 -39.79 41.44
CA VAL A 2 -0.21 -38.53 41.14
C VAL A 2 -1.66 -38.90 40.83
N PRO A 3 -2.68 -38.29 41.45
CA PRO A 3 -4.08 -38.63 41.17
C PRO A 3 -4.35 -38.48 39.67
N ALA A 4 -5.05 -39.44 39.07
CA ALA A 4 -5.52 -39.31 37.70
C ALA A 4 -6.44 -38.08 37.61
N LEU A 5 -6.11 -37.14 36.73
CA LEU A 5 -6.92 -35.94 36.50
C LEU A 5 -8.28 -36.37 35.92
N LEU A 6 -9.36 -36.10 36.65
CA LEU A 6 -10.70 -36.10 36.06
C LEU A 6 -10.93 -34.78 35.33
N SER A 7 -11.21 -34.87 34.03
CA SER A 7 -11.62 -33.76 33.16
C SER A 7 -13.06 -33.92 32.68
N HIS A 8 -13.70 -32.82 32.34
CA HIS A 8 -15.04 -32.76 31.77
C HIS A 8 -15.04 -31.91 30.49
N THR A 9 -15.69 -32.39 29.44
CA THR A 9 -15.93 -31.60 28.22
C THR A 9 -17.27 -30.89 28.36
N VAL A 10 -17.26 -29.56 28.38
CA VAL A 10 -18.46 -28.73 28.55
C VAL A 10 -19.42 -28.95 27.39
N ILE A 11 -20.66 -29.32 27.70
CA ILE A 11 -21.73 -29.50 26.70
C ILE A 11 -22.49 -28.17 26.54
N PRO A 12 -22.89 -27.76 25.31
CA PRO A 12 -23.71 -26.55 25.12
C PRO A 12 -24.93 -26.53 26.05
N GLY A 13 -25.16 -25.39 26.72
CA GLY A 13 -26.27 -25.20 27.66
C GLY A 13 -26.01 -25.65 29.10
N THR A 14 -24.81 -26.17 29.41
CA THR A 14 -24.38 -26.45 30.79
C THR A 14 -23.66 -25.24 31.41
N TRP A 15 -23.74 -25.10 32.74
CA TRP A 15 -23.00 -24.10 33.52
C TRP A 15 -22.31 -24.76 34.72
N CYS A 16 -21.37 -24.07 35.35
CA CYS A 16 -20.53 -24.66 36.40
C CYS A 16 -21.31 -25.32 37.53
N ALA A 17 -22.43 -24.76 37.99
CA ALA A 17 -23.22 -25.38 39.06
C ALA A 17 -23.71 -26.80 38.71
N LEU A 18 -24.15 -27.02 37.47
CA LEU A 18 -24.59 -28.34 37.01
C LEU A 18 -23.43 -29.33 36.94
N ILE A 19 -22.29 -28.88 36.43
CA ILE A 19 -21.08 -29.71 36.35
C ILE A 19 -20.60 -30.03 37.77
N ALA A 20 -20.57 -29.04 38.65
CA ALA A 20 -20.16 -29.21 40.04
C ALA A 20 -21.04 -30.24 40.76
N ALA A 21 -22.37 -30.16 40.59
CA ALA A 21 -23.30 -31.14 41.12
C ALA A 21 -23.08 -32.56 40.58
N GLN A 22 -22.76 -32.70 39.28
CA GLN A 22 -22.47 -34.00 38.67
C GLN A 22 -21.26 -34.71 39.29
N TYR A 23 -20.25 -33.95 39.71
CA TYR A 23 -19.01 -34.49 40.29
C TYR A 23 -18.94 -34.37 41.83
N GLY A 24 -19.98 -33.86 42.48
CA GLY A 24 -20.02 -33.68 43.93
C GLY A 24 -19.01 -32.66 44.46
N ILE A 25 -18.71 -31.62 43.66
CA ILE A 25 -17.78 -30.52 43.99
C ILE A 25 -18.54 -29.18 44.01
N THR A 26 -17.85 -28.08 44.33
CA THR A 26 -18.41 -26.72 44.27
C THR A 26 -17.96 -25.96 43.02
N GLU A 27 -18.65 -24.89 42.66
CA GLU A 27 -18.17 -23.99 41.58
C GLU A 27 -16.82 -23.35 41.92
N ALA A 28 -16.57 -23.07 43.21
CA ALA A 28 -15.29 -22.59 43.68
C ALA A 28 -14.16 -23.61 43.48
N ASP A 29 -14.46 -24.90 43.57
CA ASP A 29 -13.51 -25.98 43.24
C ASP A 29 -13.20 -25.98 41.74
N ILE A 30 -14.21 -25.88 40.87
CA ILE A 30 -14.01 -25.76 39.42
C ILE A 30 -13.13 -24.56 39.08
N GLU A 31 -13.43 -23.39 39.66
CA GLU A 31 -12.61 -22.19 39.49
C GLU A 31 -11.17 -22.42 39.93
N ASN A 32 -10.97 -23.06 41.09
CA ASN A 32 -9.64 -23.36 41.61
C ASN A 32 -8.86 -24.36 40.74
N PHE A 33 -9.51 -25.42 40.25
CA PHE A 33 -8.87 -26.45 39.45
C PHE A 33 -8.47 -25.93 38.06
N ASN A 34 -9.18 -24.92 37.53
CA ASN A 34 -8.98 -24.43 36.18
C ASN A 34 -8.18 -23.13 36.08
N LYS A 35 -7.61 -22.61 37.18
CA LYS A 35 -6.77 -21.40 37.16
C LYS A 35 -5.63 -21.44 36.13
N ASN A 36 -5.13 -22.64 35.84
CA ASN A 36 -4.04 -22.86 34.89
C ASN A 36 -4.52 -23.53 33.58
N THR A 37 -5.83 -23.74 33.40
CA THR A 37 -6.39 -24.29 32.17
C THR A 37 -6.36 -23.21 31.08
N TYR A 38 -5.83 -23.58 29.91
CA TYR A 38 -5.70 -22.66 28.78
C TYR A 38 -7.06 -22.09 28.36
N LYS A 39 -7.13 -20.76 28.16
CA LYS A 39 -8.36 -19.99 27.85
C LYS A 39 -9.49 -20.11 28.89
N TRP A 40 -9.20 -20.49 30.14
CA TRP A 40 -10.20 -20.44 31.22
C TRP A 40 -10.70 -19.01 31.46
N LYS A 41 -12.01 -18.78 31.26
CA LYS A 41 -12.67 -17.46 31.44
C LYS A 41 -13.51 -17.39 32.73
N GLY A 42 -13.35 -18.35 33.63
CA GLY A 42 -14.21 -18.50 34.79
C GLY A 42 -15.56 -19.12 34.46
N CYS A 43 -16.30 -19.47 35.51
CA CYS A 43 -17.63 -20.04 35.42
C CYS A 43 -18.67 -19.15 34.73
N PRO A 44 -18.65 -17.81 34.87
CA PRO A 44 -19.53 -16.93 34.09
C PRO A 44 -19.23 -16.94 32.58
N GLY A 45 -17.99 -17.27 32.20
CA GLY A 45 -17.51 -17.34 30.82
C GLY A 45 -17.34 -18.77 30.30
N LEU A 46 -18.02 -19.76 30.89
CA LEU A 46 -17.84 -21.17 30.56
C LEU A 46 -18.11 -21.44 29.07
N GLN A 47 -17.10 -21.96 28.36
CA GLN A 47 -17.14 -22.16 26.92
C GLN A 47 -17.59 -23.58 26.56
N ALA A 48 -18.54 -23.71 25.63
CA ALA A 48 -18.93 -25.02 25.09
C ALA A 48 -17.73 -25.72 24.43
N ASN A 49 -17.66 -27.04 24.59
CA ASN A 49 -16.58 -27.93 24.15
C ASN A 49 -15.21 -27.70 24.82
N ALA A 50 -15.09 -26.76 25.77
CA ALA A 50 -13.87 -26.65 26.56
C ALA A 50 -13.68 -27.91 27.42
N VAL A 51 -12.45 -28.38 27.52
CA VAL A 51 -12.07 -29.45 28.46
C VAL A 51 -11.59 -28.79 29.74
N ILE A 52 -12.30 -29.03 30.84
CA ILE A 52 -12.03 -28.40 32.15
C ILE A 52 -11.68 -29.47 33.18
N CYS A 53 -10.90 -29.10 34.19
CA CYS A 53 -10.60 -29.93 35.35
C CYS A 53 -11.80 -29.98 36.31
N VAL A 54 -12.17 -31.17 36.77
CA VAL A 54 -13.14 -31.38 37.87
C VAL A 54 -12.47 -32.04 39.09
N SER A 55 -11.13 -32.02 39.13
CA SER A 55 -10.29 -32.45 40.23
C SER A 55 -8.95 -31.71 40.18
N SER A 56 -8.18 -31.71 41.26
CA SER A 56 -6.83 -31.15 41.30
C SER A 56 -5.84 -31.96 40.44
N GLY A 57 -5.00 -31.30 39.64
CA GLY A 57 -3.93 -31.95 38.88
C GLY A 57 -3.37 -31.07 37.76
N THR A 58 -2.72 -31.69 36.78
CA THR A 58 -2.19 -31.00 35.59
C THR A 58 -3.34 -30.59 34.66
N PRO A 59 -3.34 -29.37 34.09
CA PRO A 59 -4.36 -28.97 33.12
C PRO A 59 -4.48 -29.95 31.94
N PRO A 60 -5.68 -30.09 31.34
CA PRO A 60 -5.84 -30.89 30.14
C PRO A 60 -4.94 -30.38 29.01
N PRO A 61 -4.48 -31.26 28.10
CA PRO A 61 -3.72 -30.85 26.94
C PRO A 61 -4.48 -29.83 26.10
N ILE A 62 -3.76 -28.85 25.56
CA ILE A 62 -4.34 -27.87 24.63
C ILE A 62 -4.73 -28.61 23.34
N PRO A 63 -5.99 -28.50 22.87
CA PRO A 63 -6.38 -29.08 21.59
C PRO A 63 -5.53 -28.50 20.46
N VAL A 64 -4.93 -29.38 19.65
CA VAL A 64 -4.11 -28.97 18.50
C VAL A 64 -4.99 -28.90 17.26
N ASN A 65 -4.99 -27.75 16.60
CA ASN A 65 -5.65 -27.54 15.31
C ASN A 65 -4.58 -27.49 14.19
N PRO A 66 -4.57 -28.44 13.25
CA PRO A 66 -3.56 -28.52 12.19
C PRO A 66 -3.55 -27.33 11.22
N ASN A 67 -4.62 -26.54 11.18
CA ASN A 67 -4.75 -25.39 10.28
C ASN A 67 -4.15 -24.10 10.87
N LEU A 68 -3.81 -24.08 12.16
CA LEU A 68 -3.21 -22.91 12.80
C LEU A 68 -1.72 -22.80 12.49
N GLN A 69 -1.28 -21.57 12.23
CA GLN A 69 0.08 -21.27 11.84
C GLN A 69 1.00 -21.07 13.05
N CYS A 70 0.45 -20.59 14.16
CA CYS A 70 1.21 -20.24 15.35
C CYS A 70 0.39 -20.34 16.65
N GLY A 71 1.09 -20.25 17.78
CA GLY A 71 0.48 -20.19 19.10
C GLY A 71 0.17 -21.56 19.70
N PRO A 72 -0.36 -21.61 20.94
CA PRO A 72 -0.44 -22.84 21.73
C PRO A 72 -1.31 -23.94 21.13
N GLU A 73 -2.29 -23.57 20.30
CA GLU A 73 -3.19 -24.49 19.60
C GLU A 73 -2.64 -24.97 18.24
N SER A 74 -1.50 -24.44 17.79
CA SER A 74 -0.86 -24.88 16.54
C SER A 74 -0.01 -26.14 16.71
N PRO A 75 0.25 -26.92 15.64
CA PRO A 75 1.06 -28.13 15.72
C PRO A 75 2.48 -27.82 16.21
N GLY A 76 2.81 -28.28 17.43
CA GLY A 76 4.12 -28.06 18.04
C GLY A 76 4.32 -26.64 18.61
N ASN A 77 3.25 -25.88 18.84
CA ASN A 77 3.30 -24.51 19.37
C ASN A 77 4.25 -23.61 18.55
N LYS A 78 4.01 -23.56 17.24
CA LYS A 78 4.85 -22.85 16.29
C LYS A 78 4.82 -21.34 16.53
N THR A 79 5.90 -20.68 16.14
CA THR A 79 5.99 -19.22 16.04
C THR A 79 5.85 -18.78 14.59
N CYS A 80 5.41 -17.55 14.38
CA CYS A 80 5.33 -16.99 13.04
C CYS A 80 6.72 -16.78 12.40
N PRO A 81 6.86 -17.03 11.09
CA PRO A 81 8.05 -16.62 10.33
C PRO A 81 8.33 -15.12 10.51
N LEU A 82 9.61 -14.74 10.48
CA LEU A 82 10.06 -13.34 10.60
C LEU A 82 9.60 -12.62 11.88
N ASN A 83 9.18 -13.38 12.91
CA ASN A 83 8.61 -12.87 14.15
C ASN A 83 7.45 -11.87 13.92
N VAL A 84 6.64 -12.10 12.89
CA VAL A 84 5.37 -11.35 12.76
C VAL A 84 4.40 -11.74 13.88
N CYS A 85 3.32 -10.98 14.01
CA CYS A 85 2.36 -11.17 15.10
C CYS A 85 1.65 -12.51 14.94
N CYS A 86 1.53 -13.24 16.05
CA CYS A 86 0.63 -14.38 16.14
C CYS A 86 -0.70 -13.91 16.72
N SER A 87 -1.73 -13.84 15.89
CA SER A 87 -3.05 -13.37 16.30
C SER A 87 -3.64 -14.24 17.41
N ALA A 88 -4.65 -13.72 18.09
CA ALA A 88 -5.42 -14.47 19.10
C ALA A 88 -6.08 -15.75 18.53
N PHE A 89 -6.18 -15.84 17.21
CA PHE A 89 -6.74 -16.97 16.48
C PHE A 89 -5.69 -17.90 15.87
N GLY A 90 -4.39 -17.71 16.18
CA GLY A 90 -3.32 -18.61 15.74
C GLY A 90 -2.87 -18.42 14.29
N PHE A 91 -3.07 -17.23 13.71
CA PHE A 91 -2.63 -16.88 12.37
C PHE A 91 -1.53 -15.82 12.39
N CYS A 92 -0.64 -15.85 11.40
CA CYS A 92 0.49 -14.94 11.30
C CYS A 92 0.17 -13.74 10.42
N GLY A 93 0.47 -12.53 10.89
CA GLY A 93 0.29 -11.32 10.10
C GLY A 93 0.92 -10.07 10.72
N LEU A 94 0.77 -8.95 10.01
CA LEU A 94 1.41 -7.67 10.33
C LEU A 94 0.43 -6.56 10.72
N THR A 95 -0.84 -6.69 10.33
CA THR A 95 -1.87 -5.67 10.59
C THR A 95 -2.36 -5.73 12.05
N SER A 96 -3.07 -4.69 12.48
CA SER A 96 -3.67 -4.61 13.82
C SER A 96 -4.53 -5.83 14.15
N GLU A 97 -5.23 -6.39 13.16
CA GLU A 97 -6.04 -7.62 13.28
C GLU A 97 -5.23 -8.82 13.80
N PHE A 98 -3.93 -8.85 13.54
CA PHE A 98 -3.03 -9.90 14.02
C PHE A 98 -2.24 -9.48 15.26
N CYS A 99 -1.94 -8.19 15.38
CA CYS A 99 -1.02 -7.67 16.39
C CYS A 99 -1.71 -7.19 17.67
N GLU A 100 -3.01 -6.94 17.64
CA GLU A 100 -3.80 -6.44 18.77
C GLU A 100 -4.67 -7.54 19.38
N ALA A 101 -5.38 -7.21 20.46
CA ALA A 101 -6.38 -8.11 21.02
C ALA A 101 -7.55 -8.26 20.05
N ALA A 102 -8.07 -9.48 19.92
CA ALA A 102 -9.24 -9.73 19.12
C ALA A 102 -10.49 -9.05 19.70
N PRO A 103 -11.56 -8.82 18.91
CA PRO A 103 -12.80 -8.19 19.37
C PRO A 103 -13.47 -8.89 20.56
N ASN A 104 -13.21 -10.20 20.74
CA ASN A 104 -13.70 -10.99 21.86
C ASN A 104 -12.84 -10.89 23.13
N GLY A 105 -11.84 -9.98 23.14
CA GLY A 105 -10.91 -9.74 24.22
C GLY A 105 -9.73 -10.72 24.30
N ASP A 106 -9.65 -11.71 23.41
CA ASP A 106 -8.53 -12.65 23.43
C ASP A 106 -7.24 -11.94 23.01
N PRO A 107 -6.14 -12.05 23.78
CA PRO A 107 -4.90 -11.37 23.47
C PRO A 107 -4.20 -12.02 22.27
N CYS A 108 -3.49 -11.21 21.50
CA CYS A 108 -2.48 -11.73 20.57
C CYS A 108 -1.47 -12.62 21.33
N HIS A 109 -1.03 -13.71 20.70
CA HIS A 109 -0.22 -14.75 21.34
C HIS A 109 1.26 -14.38 21.46
N SER A 110 1.84 -13.74 20.45
CA SER A 110 3.28 -13.39 20.43
C SER A 110 3.59 -12.28 19.44
N ASN A 111 4.66 -11.51 19.70
CA ASN A 111 5.13 -10.40 18.87
C ASN A 111 4.08 -9.29 18.64
N CYS A 112 3.19 -9.12 19.61
CA CYS A 112 2.04 -8.21 19.55
C CYS A 112 2.45 -6.74 19.55
N GLY A 113 1.52 -5.87 19.13
CA GLY A 113 1.76 -4.44 18.95
C GLY A 113 2.71 -4.13 17.81
N THR A 114 3.11 -2.87 17.68
CA THR A 114 4.09 -2.40 16.70
C THR A 114 5.52 -2.58 17.22
N PRO A 115 6.49 -2.96 16.35
CA PRO A 115 7.86 -3.09 16.79
C PRO A 115 8.44 -1.71 17.09
N ASN A 116 9.32 -1.62 18.09
CA ASN A 116 10.04 -0.38 18.35
C ASN A 116 11.08 -0.14 17.25
N LEU A 117 10.86 0.87 16.42
CA LEU A 117 11.76 1.24 15.34
C LEU A 117 12.93 2.05 15.88
N ARG A 118 14.14 1.56 15.66
CA ARG A 118 15.35 2.29 16.02
C ARG A 118 15.51 3.52 15.13
N THR A 119 15.72 4.68 15.73
CA THR A 119 16.04 5.91 15.01
C THR A 119 17.49 6.34 15.22
N CYS A 120 18.05 7.05 14.23
CA CYS A 120 19.40 7.59 14.23
C CYS A 120 19.37 9.10 13.92
N GLY A 121 20.16 9.89 14.66
CA GLY A 121 20.17 11.35 14.58
C GLY A 121 21.01 11.98 13.46
N GLY A 122 21.23 11.30 12.32
CA GLY A 122 22.03 11.82 11.20
C GLY A 122 23.02 10.82 10.56
N SER A 123 23.77 11.29 9.55
CA SER A 123 24.41 10.52 8.45
C SER A 123 25.17 9.22 8.82
N GLN A 124 24.45 8.10 8.88
CA GLN A 124 25.03 6.73 8.92
C GLN A 124 25.11 6.07 7.54
N LEU A 125 24.62 6.74 6.49
CA LEU A 125 24.63 6.26 5.11
C LEU A 125 26.08 6.24 4.58
N LYS A 126 26.70 5.07 4.64
CA LYS A 126 28.09 4.82 4.20
C LYS A 126 28.17 4.28 2.79
N ARG A 127 27.06 3.73 2.27
CA ARG A 127 27.00 3.09 0.95
C ARG A 127 25.99 3.80 0.06
N LYS A 128 26.38 3.98 -1.20
CA LYS A 128 25.53 4.36 -2.31
C LYS A 128 25.91 3.45 -3.46
N VAL A 129 25.17 2.35 -3.62
CA VAL A 129 25.47 1.31 -4.61
C VAL A 129 24.41 1.26 -5.68
N GLY A 130 24.74 0.85 -6.90
CA GLY A 130 23.79 0.94 -7.99
C GLY A 130 23.87 -0.23 -8.95
N TYR A 131 22.70 -0.74 -9.37
CA TYR A 131 22.63 -1.77 -10.40
C TYR A 131 22.78 -1.14 -11.79
N TYR A 132 23.74 -1.67 -12.55
CA TYR A 132 23.89 -1.42 -13.97
C TYR A 132 23.37 -2.62 -14.75
N ALA A 133 22.27 -2.43 -15.46
CA ALA A 133 21.65 -3.47 -16.27
C ALA A 133 22.39 -3.63 -17.60
N GLY A 134 23.12 -4.74 -17.79
CA GLY A 134 23.93 -5.00 -18.99
C GLY A 134 23.13 -4.96 -20.29
N TRP A 135 21.84 -5.31 -20.26
CA TRP A 135 20.94 -5.21 -21.42
C TRP A 135 20.63 -3.77 -21.85
N ALA A 136 20.83 -2.78 -20.98
CA ALA A 136 20.59 -1.38 -21.30
C ALA A 136 21.53 -0.86 -22.41
N ALA A 137 22.75 -1.39 -22.49
CA ALA A 137 23.70 -1.05 -23.56
C ALA A 137 23.24 -1.51 -24.95
N ARG A 138 22.29 -2.45 -25.01
CA ARG A 138 21.80 -3.09 -26.25
C ARG A 138 20.41 -2.62 -26.68
N ARG A 139 19.81 -1.66 -25.97
CA ARG A 139 18.49 -1.12 -26.35
C ARG A 139 18.56 -0.48 -27.73
N SER A 140 17.50 -0.66 -28.51
CA SER A 140 17.36 -0.03 -29.82
C SER A 140 17.24 1.50 -29.73
N CYS A 141 16.76 2.02 -28.61
CA CYS A 141 16.77 3.44 -28.28
C CYS A 141 17.35 3.70 -26.89
N GLN A 142 17.99 4.86 -26.75
CA GLN A 142 18.70 5.27 -25.53
C GLN A 142 19.66 4.18 -24.99
N PRO A 143 20.56 3.63 -25.83
CA PRO A 143 21.52 2.65 -25.36
C PRO A 143 22.39 3.28 -24.27
N PHE A 144 22.50 2.58 -23.15
CA PHE A 144 23.19 3.07 -21.96
C PHE A 144 24.36 2.15 -21.62
N LYS A 145 25.58 2.60 -21.92
CA LYS A 145 26.84 1.84 -21.76
C LYS A 145 27.55 2.21 -20.46
N PRO A 146 28.52 1.40 -19.99
CA PRO A 146 29.28 1.71 -18.78
C PRO A 146 29.96 3.08 -18.84
N GLU A 147 30.44 3.50 -20.01
CA GLU A 147 31.09 4.80 -20.20
C GLU A 147 30.16 6.01 -19.95
N ASN A 148 28.84 5.81 -20.00
CA ASN A 148 27.84 6.85 -19.74
C ASN A 148 27.58 7.07 -18.25
N LEU A 149 28.05 6.19 -17.37
CA LEU A 149 27.85 6.30 -15.93
C LEU A 149 28.65 7.49 -15.37
N ASN A 150 27.98 8.31 -14.54
CA ASN A 150 28.64 9.25 -13.64
C ASN A 150 28.57 8.71 -12.21
N LEU A 151 29.71 8.28 -11.68
CA LEU A 151 29.80 7.60 -10.39
C LEU A 151 30.36 8.49 -9.27
N ASP A 152 30.30 9.81 -9.44
CA ASP A 152 30.64 10.75 -8.37
C ASP A 152 29.74 10.54 -7.15
N GLY A 153 30.36 10.28 -6.00
CA GLY A 153 29.68 9.99 -4.73
C GLY A 153 29.08 8.58 -4.63
N TRP A 154 29.28 7.70 -5.63
CA TRP A 154 28.91 6.29 -5.53
C TRP A 154 30.03 5.48 -4.90
N THR A 155 29.66 4.49 -4.11
CA THR A 155 30.61 3.57 -3.46
C THR A 155 30.77 2.27 -4.23
N GLY A 156 29.76 1.86 -5.01
CA GLY A 156 29.85 0.66 -5.81
C GLY A 156 28.84 0.56 -6.95
N VAL A 157 29.18 -0.28 -7.93
CA VAL A 157 28.32 -0.67 -9.05
C VAL A 157 28.16 -2.19 -9.04
N ILE A 158 26.93 -2.63 -9.17
CA ILE A 158 26.55 -4.04 -9.28
C ILE A 158 26.16 -4.29 -10.74
N PHE A 159 26.96 -5.07 -11.46
CA PHE A 159 26.63 -5.44 -12.84
C PHE A 159 25.53 -6.50 -12.83
N ALA A 160 24.42 -6.26 -13.51
CA ALA A 160 23.28 -7.16 -13.63
C ALA A 160 23.13 -7.65 -15.08
N PHE A 161 23.17 -8.94 -15.41
CA PHE A 161 23.35 -10.10 -14.52
C PHE A 161 24.26 -11.15 -15.15
N ALA A 162 24.95 -11.90 -14.29
CA ALA A 162 25.39 -13.26 -14.59
C ALA A 162 24.28 -14.27 -14.21
N THR A 163 24.38 -15.50 -14.68
CA THR A 163 23.41 -16.56 -14.41
C THR A 163 24.11 -17.84 -13.91
N ILE A 164 23.33 -18.89 -13.64
CA ILE A 164 23.84 -20.19 -13.20
C ILE A 164 23.63 -21.20 -14.34
N SER A 165 24.65 -21.98 -14.66
CA SER A 165 24.55 -23.07 -15.63
C SER A 165 23.90 -24.33 -15.02
N GLN A 166 23.46 -25.26 -15.86
CA GLN A 166 22.99 -26.60 -15.43
C GLN A 166 24.07 -27.39 -14.65
N SER A 167 25.34 -26.99 -14.79
CA SER A 167 26.46 -27.57 -14.07
C SER A 167 26.71 -26.91 -12.70
N ASN A 168 25.82 -26.04 -12.22
CA ASN A 168 25.96 -25.28 -10.98
C ASN A 168 27.20 -24.36 -10.96
N GLU A 169 27.46 -23.68 -12.08
CA GLU A 169 28.58 -22.74 -12.21
C GLU A 169 28.05 -21.36 -12.63
N ILE A 170 28.70 -20.30 -12.16
CA ILE A 170 28.42 -18.94 -12.65
C ILE A 170 28.77 -18.84 -14.15
N THR A 171 27.87 -18.25 -14.92
CA THR A 171 28.06 -18.01 -16.35
C THR A 171 27.61 -16.61 -16.73
N LEU A 172 28.19 -16.06 -17.80
CA LEU A 172 27.85 -14.75 -18.33
C LEU A 172 27.62 -14.90 -19.83
N ALA A 173 26.62 -14.21 -20.37
CA ALA A 173 26.40 -14.19 -21.81
C ALA A 173 27.62 -13.56 -22.51
N SER A 174 28.06 -14.12 -23.64
CA SER A 174 29.24 -13.60 -24.35
C SER A 174 29.08 -12.13 -24.77
N ALA A 175 27.85 -11.66 -25.00
CA ALA A 175 27.55 -10.27 -25.29
C ALA A 175 27.75 -9.31 -24.09
N ASP A 176 27.83 -9.84 -22.88
CA ASP A 176 28.03 -9.09 -21.64
C ASP A 176 29.49 -9.12 -21.15
N GLU A 177 30.36 -9.98 -21.70
CA GLU A 177 31.75 -10.09 -21.25
C GLU A 177 32.54 -8.78 -21.41
N GLN A 178 32.42 -8.14 -22.58
CA GLN A 178 33.08 -6.86 -22.82
C GLN A 178 32.47 -5.76 -21.95
N LEU A 179 31.14 -5.73 -21.80
CA LEU A 179 30.46 -4.76 -20.96
C LEU A 179 30.90 -4.88 -19.49
N LEU A 180 31.05 -6.09 -18.96
CA LEU A 180 31.55 -6.30 -17.61
C LEU A 180 32.98 -5.79 -17.45
N ARG A 181 33.86 -6.04 -18.44
CA ARG A 181 35.23 -5.49 -18.44
C ARG A 181 35.21 -3.96 -18.46
N ASP A 182 34.35 -3.36 -19.27
CA ASP A 182 34.20 -1.92 -19.37
C ASP A 182 33.67 -1.33 -18.05
N THR A 183 32.74 -1.99 -17.37
CA THR A 183 32.28 -1.62 -16.02
C THR A 183 33.40 -1.69 -14.99
N VAL A 184 34.22 -2.75 -15.00
CA VAL A 184 35.39 -2.85 -14.10
C VAL A 184 36.41 -1.77 -14.40
N ASN A 185 36.61 -1.43 -15.68
CA ASN A 185 37.52 -0.36 -16.11
C ASN A 185 37.11 1.02 -15.60
N LEU A 186 35.87 1.23 -15.15
CA LEU A 186 35.44 2.50 -14.51
C LEU A 186 36.26 2.80 -13.24
N LYS A 187 36.85 1.80 -12.59
CA LYS A 187 37.78 1.99 -11.47
C LYS A 187 39.01 2.83 -11.82
N SER A 188 39.36 2.95 -13.10
CA SER A 188 40.42 3.87 -13.56
C SER A 188 40.05 5.35 -13.35
N ARG A 189 38.74 5.66 -13.37
CA ARG A 189 38.18 7.01 -13.16
C ARG A 189 37.77 7.22 -11.70
N TRP A 190 37.27 6.16 -11.04
CA TRP A 190 36.87 6.16 -9.63
C TRP A 190 37.62 5.05 -8.86
N PRO A 191 38.86 5.30 -8.38
CA PRO A 191 39.72 4.26 -7.79
C PRO A 191 39.16 3.52 -6.57
N ASN A 192 38.26 4.16 -5.82
CA ASN A 192 37.63 3.57 -4.63
C ASN A 192 36.31 2.84 -4.93
N LEU A 193 35.91 2.75 -6.21
CA LEU A 193 34.67 2.10 -6.60
C LEU A 193 34.77 0.59 -6.44
N GLU A 194 33.81 0.00 -5.73
CA GLU A 194 33.60 -1.44 -5.72
C GLU A 194 32.78 -1.86 -6.94
N VAL A 195 33.25 -2.84 -7.71
CA VAL A 195 32.49 -3.41 -8.83
C VAL A 195 32.20 -4.88 -8.55
N THR A 196 30.91 -5.20 -8.40
CA THR A 196 30.43 -6.56 -8.13
C THR A 196 29.56 -7.09 -9.28
N ILE A 197 29.31 -8.40 -9.29
CA ILE A 197 28.43 -9.07 -10.26
C ILE A 197 27.20 -9.62 -9.54
N ALA A 198 26.00 -9.30 -10.01
CA ALA A 198 24.77 -9.92 -9.54
C ALA A 198 24.49 -11.21 -10.31
N VAL A 199 24.04 -12.24 -9.60
CA VAL A 199 23.62 -13.53 -10.17
C VAL A 199 22.15 -13.77 -9.88
N GLY A 200 21.35 -13.94 -10.93
CA GLY A 200 19.92 -14.23 -10.83
C GLY A 200 19.05 -13.16 -11.49
N GLY A 201 18.19 -12.52 -10.69
CA GLY A 201 17.16 -11.59 -11.13
C GLY A 201 15.85 -12.27 -11.51
N TRP A 202 14.79 -11.46 -11.66
CA TRP A 202 13.42 -11.90 -11.94
C TRP A 202 13.30 -12.91 -13.08
N ALA A 203 13.74 -12.58 -14.30
CA ALA A 203 13.57 -13.45 -15.48
C ALA A 203 14.27 -14.82 -15.30
N PHE A 204 15.50 -14.83 -14.78
CA PHE A 204 16.22 -16.07 -14.50
C PHE A 204 15.49 -16.94 -13.47
N SER A 205 14.90 -16.28 -12.48
CA SER A 205 14.23 -16.92 -11.36
C SER A 205 12.82 -17.44 -11.68
N MET A 206 12.11 -16.79 -12.59
CA MET A 206 10.68 -17.06 -12.85
C MET A 206 10.43 -17.83 -14.15
N GLU A 207 11.31 -17.74 -15.13
CA GLU A 207 11.06 -18.26 -16.48
C GLU A 207 11.73 -19.62 -16.73
N ASP A 208 11.07 -20.46 -17.54
CA ASP A 208 11.70 -21.66 -18.08
C ASP A 208 12.71 -21.29 -19.18
N PRO A 209 13.85 -22.02 -19.30
CA PRO A 209 14.21 -23.23 -18.57
C PRO A 209 15.02 -22.98 -17.29
N THR A 210 15.15 -21.73 -16.82
CA THR A 210 16.12 -21.36 -15.78
C THR A 210 15.56 -21.36 -14.35
N LYS A 211 14.22 -21.31 -14.19
CA LYS A 211 13.54 -21.14 -12.90
C LYS A 211 13.98 -22.09 -11.77
N THR A 212 14.43 -23.30 -12.09
CA THR A 212 14.85 -24.32 -11.11
C THR A 212 16.35 -24.34 -10.82
N LEU A 213 17.17 -23.61 -11.59
CA LEU A 213 18.63 -23.71 -11.52
C LEU A 213 19.18 -23.16 -10.20
N PHE A 214 18.55 -22.12 -9.63
CA PHE A 214 18.94 -21.59 -8.33
C PHE A 214 18.70 -22.61 -7.20
N THR A 215 17.49 -23.19 -7.15
CA THR A 215 17.11 -24.29 -6.25
C THR A 215 18.08 -25.47 -6.38
N GLN A 216 18.39 -25.88 -7.61
CA GLN A 216 19.35 -26.96 -7.85
C GLN A 216 20.75 -26.62 -7.32
N MET A 217 21.23 -25.39 -7.55
CA MET A 217 22.53 -24.95 -7.09
C MET A 217 22.65 -24.96 -5.57
N ILE A 218 21.63 -24.51 -4.84
CA ILE A 218 21.67 -24.45 -3.36
C ILE A 218 21.35 -25.79 -2.68
N SER A 219 20.67 -26.71 -3.38
CA SER A 219 20.06 -27.95 -2.82
C SER A 219 21.02 -28.88 -2.06
N THR A 220 22.30 -28.90 -2.41
CA THR A 220 23.29 -29.77 -1.76
C THR A 220 24.60 -29.03 -1.53
N ARG A 221 25.34 -29.43 -0.49
CA ARG A 221 26.66 -28.88 -0.19
C ARG A 221 27.63 -29.02 -1.37
N ALA A 222 27.56 -30.13 -2.12
CA ALA A 222 28.41 -30.35 -3.29
C ALA A 222 28.11 -29.35 -4.43
N ASN A 223 26.83 -29.07 -4.69
CA ASN A 223 26.43 -28.10 -5.71
C ASN A 223 26.84 -26.68 -5.32
N ARG A 224 26.63 -26.30 -4.05
CA ARG A 224 27.07 -25.00 -3.51
C ARG A 224 28.58 -24.83 -3.60
N ALA A 225 29.35 -25.83 -3.19
CA ALA A 225 30.81 -25.80 -3.27
C ALA A 225 31.31 -25.65 -4.72
N LYS A 226 30.66 -26.32 -5.67
CA LYS A 226 30.97 -26.19 -7.10
C LYS A 226 30.71 -24.76 -7.59
N PHE A 227 29.55 -24.20 -7.27
CA PHE A 227 29.23 -22.82 -7.62
C PHE A 227 30.21 -21.82 -6.99
N ILE A 228 30.48 -21.92 -5.69
CA ILE A 228 31.40 -21.05 -4.97
C ILE A 228 32.82 -21.09 -5.58
N THR A 229 33.31 -22.27 -5.97
CA THR A 229 34.60 -22.41 -6.65
C THR A 229 34.62 -21.70 -8.01
N SER A 230 33.53 -21.84 -8.77
CA SER A 230 33.38 -21.14 -10.04
C SER A 230 33.32 -19.62 -9.85
N VAL A 231 32.67 -19.13 -8.78
CA VAL A 231 32.63 -17.71 -8.41
C VAL A 231 34.02 -17.19 -8.11
N GLN A 232 34.83 -17.87 -7.28
CA GLN A 232 36.21 -17.45 -7.00
C GLN A 232 37.02 -17.27 -8.30
N THR A 233 36.91 -18.21 -9.23
CA THR A 233 37.56 -18.16 -10.54
C THR A 233 37.04 -16.98 -11.38
N PHE A 234 35.73 -16.76 -11.39
CA PHE A 234 35.08 -15.68 -12.13
C PHE A 234 35.47 -14.30 -11.61
N LEU A 235 35.43 -14.10 -10.28
CA LEU A 235 35.83 -12.85 -9.64
C LEU A 235 37.31 -12.52 -9.93
N SER A 236 38.19 -13.53 -9.90
CA SER A 236 39.59 -13.34 -10.27
C SER A 236 39.77 -13.01 -11.75
N ARG A 237 39.03 -13.66 -12.65
CA ARG A 237 39.13 -13.46 -14.11
C ARG A 237 38.76 -12.04 -14.53
N TYR A 238 37.74 -11.47 -13.91
CA TYR A 238 37.22 -10.14 -14.23
C TYR A 238 37.68 -9.05 -13.26
N SER A 239 38.52 -9.36 -12.27
CA SER A 239 38.98 -8.41 -11.24
C SER A 239 37.85 -7.74 -10.46
N LEU A 240 36.83 -8.52 -10.10
CA LEU A 240 35.65 -8.06 -9.37
C LEU A 240 35.89 -8.06 -7.85
N ASP A 241 35.24 -7.10 -7.19
CA ASP A 241 35.34 -6.89 -5.74
C ASP A 241 34.39 -7.80 -4.94
N GLY A 242 33.42 -8.44 -5.61
CA GLY A 242 32.48 -9.34 -4.97
C GLY A 242 31.33 -9.79 -5.85
N ILE A 243 30.33 -10.39 -5.19
CA ILE A 243 29.14 -10.97 -5.80
C ILE A 243 27.88 -10.53 -5.04
N ASP A 244 26.80 -10.39 -5.78
CA ASP A 244 25.45 -10.12 -5.30
C ASP A 244 24.52 -11.26 -5.73
N ILE A 245 23.65 -11.70 -4.82
CA ILE A 245 22.85 -12.92 -4.96
C ILE A 245 21.37 -12.54 -5.02
N ASP A 246 20.76 -12.73 -6.19
CA ASP A 246 19.41 -12.24 -6.49
C ASP A 246 18.50 -13.40 -6.86
N MET A 247 18.23 -14.26 -5.87
CA MET A 247 17.26 -15.36 -6.00
C MET A 247 15.84 -14.85 -5.68
N GLU A 248 14.96 -14.84 -6.67
CA GLU A 248 13.61 -14.27 -6.52
C GLU A 248 12.51 -15.33 -6.70
N TYR A 249 12.00 -16.04 -5.69
CA TYR A 249 12.42 -16.03 -4.29
C TYR A 249 12.49 -17.49 -3.76
N PRO A 250 13.35 -17.78 -2.77
CA PRO A 250 13.41 -19.09 -2.11
C PRO A 250 12.04 -19.49 -1.56
N ALA A 251 11.67 -20.76 -1.75
CA ALA A 251 10.40 -21.34 -1.29
C ALA A 251 9.13 -20.60 -1.77
N ALA A 252 9.23 -19.76 -2.81
CA ALA A 252 8.09 -19.06 -3.39
C ALA A 252 7.19 -20.03 -4.16
N MET A 253 5.89 -19.95 -3.91
CA MET A 253 4.89 -20.83 -4.51
C MET A 253 4.78 -20.64 -6.02
N GLU A 254 4.93 -19.40 -6.49
CA GLU A 254 4.88 -18.99 -7.89
C GLU A 254 5.98 -19.66 -8.72
N ARG A 255 7.10 -20.03 -8.07
CA ARG A 255 8.20 -20.79 -8.67
C ARG A 255 8.10 -22.30 -8.47
N GLN A 256 7.09 -22.76 -7.72
CA GLN A 256 7.05 -24.12 -7.19
C GLN A 256 8.33 -24.44 -6.38
N GLY A 257 8.86 -23.42 -5.68
CA GLY A 257 10.09 -23.54 -4.90
C GLY A 257 9.87 -24.43 -3.67
N PRO A 258 10.75 -25.42 -3.41
CA PRO A 258 10.64 -26.28 -2.23
C PRO A 258 10.95 -25.51 -0.94
N ALA A 259 10.38 -25.94 0.18
CA ALA A 259 10.62 -25.31 1.49
C ALA A 259 12.10 -25.38 1.91
N GLU A 260 12.82 -26.41 1.43
CA GLU A 260 14.24 -26.63 1.63
C GLU A 260 15.12 -25.51 1.05
N ASP A 261 14.61 -24.70 0.11
CA ASP A 261 15.35 -23.54 -0.40
C ASP A 261 15.73 -22.57 0.74
N THR A 262 14.85 -22.40 1.73
CA THR A 262 15.07 -21.47 2.85
C THR A 262 16.36 -21.81 3.64
N PRO A 263 16.50 -22.99 4.26
CA PRO A 263 17.73 -23.36 4.97
C PRO A 263 18.93 -23.58 4.04
N ASN A 264 18.71 -24.00 2.79
CA ASN A 264 19.80 -24.20 1.82
C ASN A 264 20.43 -22.88 1.39
N LEU A 265 19.63 -21.83 1.22
CA LEU A 265 20.12 -20.49 0.91
C LEU A 265 20.91 -19.91 2.09
N THR A 266 20.46 -20.12 3.33
CA THR A 266 21.23 -19.75 4.53
C THR A 266 22.58 -20.44 4.57
N ALA A 267 22.61 -21.77 4.33
CA ALA A 267 23.86 -22.53 4.30
C ALA A 267 24.78 -22.03 3.17
N PHE A 268 24.22 -21.68 2.02
CA PHE A 268 24.95 -21.08 0.91
C PHE A 268 25.64 -19.77 1.29
N PHE A 269 24.92 -18.83 1.94
CA PHE A 269 25.52 -17.55 2.35
C PHE A 269 26.67 -17.74 3.35
N SER A 270 26.52 -18.65 4.31
CA SER A 270 27.59 -18.97 5.26
C SER A 270 28.84 -19.53 4.56
N GLU A 271 28.65 -20.45 3.62
CA GLU A 271 29.72 -21.08 2.84
C GLU A 271 30.42 -20.08 1.90
N ILE A 272 29.65 -19.29 1.13
CA ILE A 272 30.23 -18.33 0.17
C ILE A 272 30.95 -17.19 0.89
N LYS A 273 30.42 -16.69 2.01
CA LYS A 273 31.10 -15.64 2.77
C LYS A 273 32.43 -16.11 3.34
N THR A 274 32.46 -17.33 3.87
CA THR A 274 33.69 -17.96 4.33
C THR A 274 34.71 -18.10 3.19
N ALA A 275 34.27 -18.56 2.01
CA ALA A 275 35.15 -18.79 0.87
C ALA A 275 35.68 -17.50 0.21
N LEU A 276 34.92 -16.41 0.26
CA LEU A 276 35.28 -15.13 -0.37
C LEU A 276 35.98 -14.14 0.58
N GLY A 277 35.94 -14.38 1.89
CA GLY A 277 36.65 -13.60 2.90
C GLY A 277 36.23 -12.11 2.89
N SER A 278 37.20 -11.23 2.61
CA SER A 278 36.99 -9.78 2.61
C SER A 278 36.24 -9.24 1.39
N LYS A 279 36.03 -10.05 0.33
CA LYS A 279 35.24 -9.63 -0.83
C LYS A 279 33.78 -9.34 -0.44
N VAL A 280 33.13 -8.51 -1.24
CA VAL A 280 31.72 -8.17 -1.06
C VAL A 280 30.87 -9.41 -1.35
N VAL A 281 29.95 -9.71 -0.44
CA VAL A 281 28.86 -10.66 -0.66
C VAL A 281 27.59 -9.92 -0.29
N SER A 282 26.70 -9.70 -1.24
CA SER A 282 25.40 -9.07 -0.97
C SER A 282 24.24 -9.92 -1.46
N VAL A 283 23.03 -9.51 -1.09
CA VAL A 283 21.79 -10.17 -1.45
C VAL A 283 20.73 -9.11 -1.74
N ALA A 284 20.06 -9.21 -2.89
CA ALA A 284 18.78 -8.52 -3.06
C ALA A 284 17.69 -9.29 -2.32
N ALA A 285 17.02 -8.62 -1.40
CA ALA A 285 15.96 -9.21 -0.58
C ALA A 285 14.65 -8.43 -0.77
N PRO A 286 13.50 -9.12 -0.80
CA PRO A 286 12.20 -8.48 -1.00
C PRO A 286 11.79 -7.63 0.20
N ALA A 287 10.95 -6.62 -0.04
CA ALA A 287 10.36 -5.81 1.01
C ALA A 287 9.04 -6.39 1.56
N GLY A 288 8.36 -7.27 0.80
CA GLY A 288 7.09 -7.88 1.19
C GLY A 288 7.21 -9.17 2.00
N TYR A 289 6.31 -9.36 2.97
CA TYR A 289 6.27 -10.53 3.86
C TYR A 289 6.22 -11.87 3.11
N TRP A 290 5.40 -11.98 2.08
CA TRP A 290 5.14 -13.23 1.35
C TRP A 290 6.38 -13.81 0.69
N PHE A 291 7.30 -12.96 0.22
CA PHE A 291 8.57 -13.40 -0.34
C PHE A 291 9.68 -13.45 0.71
N LEU A 292 9.73 -12.49 1.65
CA LEU A 292 10.78 -12.44 2.66
C LEU A 292 10.76 -13.65 3.60
N ARG A 293 9.59 -14.26 3.83
CA ARG A 293 9.47 -15.47 4.69
C ARG A 293 10.25 -16.68 4.19
N GLY A 294 10.66 -16.70 2.93
CA GLY A 294 11.56 -17.71 2.36
C GLY A 294 13.04 -17.48 2.70
N PHE A 295 13.36 -16.36 3.35
CA PHE A 295 14.71 -16.02 3.80
C PHE A 295 14.81 -16.13 5.31
N GLU A 296 15.81 -16.86 5.82
CA GLU A 296 16.23 -16.73 7.22
C GLU A 296 17.08 -15.45 7.37
N ILE A 297 16.47 -14.29 7.09
CA ILE A 297 17.19 -13.03 6.89
C ILE A 297 18.01 -12.61 8.11
N ASN A 298 17.58 -13.01 9.31
CA ASN A 298 18.29 -12.81 10.58
C ASN A 298 19.59 -13.62 10.71
N LYS A 299 19.71 -14.73 9.96
CA LYS A 299 20.95 -15.51 9.83
C LYS A 299 21.76 -14.99 8.65
N ILE A 300 21.13 -14.77 7.50
CA ILE A 300 21.79 -14.28 6.28
C ILE A 300 22.48 -12.93 6.52
N VAL A 301 21.86 -12.00 7.25
CA VAL A 301 22.46 -10.68 7.56
C VAL A 301 23.84 -10.79 8.23
N LYS A 302 24.14 -11.90 8.93
CA LYS A 302 25.44 -12.12 9.57
C LYS A 302 26.52 -12.52 8.56
N ASP A 303 26.11 -13.23 7.50
CA ASP A 303 26.98 -13.84 6.48
C ASP A 303 27.00 -13.05 5.16
N VAL A 304 26.50 -11.82 5.13
CA VAL A 304 26.65 -10.90 3.98
C VAL A 304 27.36 -9.62 4.39
N THR A 305 27.97 -8.92 3.43
CA THR A 305 28.47 -7.56 3.62
C THR A 305 27.31 -6.59 3.84
N TYR A 306 26.28 -6.65 2.99
CA TYR A 306 25.05 -5.89 3.12
C TYR A 306 23.87 -6.57 2.40
N ILE A 307 22.65 -6.15 2.73
CA ILE A 307 21.39 -6.53 2.08
C ILE A 307 20.92 -5.33 1.26
N ASN A 308 20.51 -5.56 0.01
CA ASN A 308 19.80 -4.60 -0.81
C ASN A 308 18.30 -4.88 -0.66
N MET A 309 17.60 -4.10 0.18
CA MET A 309 16.15 -4.27 0.39
C MET A 309 15.38 -3.64 -0.78
N MET A 310 14.76 -4.46 -1.63
CA MET A 310 14.00 -4.04 -2.81
C MET A 310 12.68 -3.35 -2.41
N SER A 311 12.80 -2.13 -1.90
CA SER A 311 11.71 -1.28 -1.40
C SER A 311 11.02 -0.52 -2.53
N TYR A 312 10.58 -1.28 -3.52
CA TYR A 312 9.85 -0.86 -4.71
C TYR A 312 9.03 -2.06 -5.22
N ASP A 313 8.13 -1.83 -6.17
CA ASP A 313 7.19 -2.85 -6.66
C ASP A 313 6.29 -3.41 -5.57
N PHE A 314 5.90 -2.58 -4.61
CA PHE A 314 4.84 -2.92 -3.65
C PHE A 314 3.50 -3.13 -4.35
N HIS A 315 3.28 -2.37 -5.42
CA HIS A 315 2.04 -2.38 -6.19
C HIS A 315 2.33 -2.49 -7.69
N GLY A 316 1.39 -3.10 -8.40
CA GLY A 316 1.49 -3.31 -9.84
C GLY A 316 0.24 -3.99 -10.40
N PRO A 317 0.20 -4.27 -11.71
CA PRO A 317 -0.97 -4.90 -12.35
C PRO A 317 -1.31 -6.28 -11.80
N TRP A 318 -0.35 -6.96 -11.18
CA TRP A 318 -0.56 -8.24 -10.52
C TRP A 318 -1.52 -8.14 -9.33
N ASP A 319 -1.76 -6.96 -8.75
CA ASP A 319 -2.73 -6.77 -7.67
C ASP A 319 -4.16 -7.17 -8.11
N LEU A 320 -4.45 -7.17 -9.42
CA LEU A 320 -5.72 -7.69 -9.97
C LEU A 320 -5.94 -9.19 -9.73
N ALA A 321 -4.86 -9.94 -9.54
CA ALA A 321 -4.90 -11.38 -9.28
C ALA A 321 -4.84 -11.71 -7.78
N VAL A 322 -4.64 -10.72 -6.91
CA VAL A 322 -4.51 -10.92 -5.47
C VAL A 322 -5.88 -10.84 -4.80
N GLN A 323 -6.28 -11.92 -4.12
CA GLN A 323 -7.52 -11.93 -3.37
C GLN A 323 -7.47 -10.93 -2.21
N GLY A 324 -8.45 -10.03 -2.16
CA GLY A 324 -8.56 -9.01 -1.11
C GLY A 324 -8.01 -7.64 -1.49
N GLU A 325 -7.30 -7.51 -2.62
CA GLU A 325 -6.99 -6.22 -3.21
C GLU A 325 -8.23 -5.60 -3.88
N ASP A 326 -8.27 -4.27 -3.90
CA ASP A 326 -9.38 -3.48 -4.47
C ASP A 326 -9.26 -3.25 -6.00
N GLY A 327 -8.17 -3.74 -6.61
CA GLY A 327 -7.90 -3.59 -8.03
C GLY A 327 -7.60 -2.14 -8.46
N THR A 328 -7.23 -1.27 -7.52
CA THR A 328 -6.91 0.12 -7.80
C THR A 328 -5.42 0.34 -8.05
N ALA A 329 -5.09 1.34 -8.86
CA ALA A 329 -3.74 1.79 -9.12
C ALA A 329 -3.18 2.52 -7.89
N LYS A 330 -2.05 2.02 -7.39
CA LYS A 330 -1.37 2.49 -6.18
C LYS A 330 0.10 2.82 -6.49
N PRO A 331 0.74 3.72 -5.74
CA PRO A 331 2.15 4.02 -5.94
C PRO A 331 3.03 2.84 -5.54
N HIS A 332 3.88 2.37 -6.45
CA HIS A 332 4.72 1.19 -6.22
C HIS A 332 5.91 1.41 -5.28
N THR A 333 6.11 2.65 -4.82
CA THR A 333 7.20 3.07 -3.93
C THR A 333 6.69 3.95 -2.79
N SER A 334 5.45 3.77 -2.35
CA SER A 334 4.88 4.55 -1.25
C SER A 334 5.78 4.52 -0.01
N SER A 335 6.04 5.68 0.59
CA SER A 335 6.75 5.78 1.86
C SER A 335 6.05 4.98 2.99
N LYS A 336 4.73 4.77 2.89
CA LYS A 336 3.97 3.96 3.85
C LYS A 336 4.34 2.48 3.73
N ASP A 337 4.37 1.94 2.52
CA ASP A 337 4.75 0.54 2.28
C ASP A 337 6.22 0.28 2.65
N ILE A 338 7.09 1.29 2.42
CA ILE A 338 8.48 1.25 2.87
C ILE A 338 8.56 1.18 4.41
N MET A 339 7.72 1.91 5.12
CA MET A 339 7.65 1.84 6.60
C MET A 339 7.15 0.49 7.11
N ASP A 340 6.24 -0.15 6.39
CA ASP A 340 5.80 -1.52 6.70
C ASP A 340 6.94 -2.52 6.48
N ALA A 341 7.71 -2.37 5.40
CA ALA A 341 8.92 -3.17 5.18
C ALA A 341 9.99 -2.94 6.26
N ILE A 342 10.21 -1.70 6.69
CA ILE A 342 11.11 -1.38 7.81
C ILE A 342 10.64 -2.08 9.10
N SER A 343 9.32 -2.04 9.36
CA SER A 343 8.73 -2.73 10.51
C SER A 343 8.92 -4.25 10.44
N LEU A 344 8.72 -4.84 9.26
CA LEU A 344 8.93 -6.27 9.01
C LEU A 344 10.39 -6.68 9.24
N TYR A 345 11.36 -5.96 8.68
CA TYR A 345 12.78 -6.24 8.87
C TYR A 345 13.22 -6.04 10.33
N THR A 346 12.62 -5.07 11.03
CA THR A 346 12.84 -4.86 12.46
C THR A 346 12.36 -6.07 13.27
N ARG A 347 11.15 -6.59 12.98
CA ARG A 347 10.63 -7.83 13.61
C ARG A 347 11.53 -9.03 13.33
N ALA A 348 12.03 -9.13 12.11
CA ALA A 348 12.97 -10.18 11.72
C ALA A 348 14.34 -10.04 12.43
N GLY A 349 14.61 -8.95 13.15
CA GLY A 349 15.85 -8.76 13.90
C GLY A 349 17.04 -8.40 13.02
N VAL A 350 16.79 -7.69 11.91
CA VAL A 350 17.82 -7.24 10.98
C VAL A 350 18.47 -5.94 11.48
N ASP A 351 19.81 -5.89 11.47
CA ASP A 351 20.55 -4.65 11.72
C ASP A 351 20.59 -3.79 10.45
N PHE A 352 19.88 -2.66 10.49
CA PHE A 352 19.75 -1.74 9.36
C PHE A 352 21.08 -1.11 8.93
N ASN A 353 22.11 -1.07 9.78
CA ASN A 353 23.45 -0.63 9.35
C ASN A 353 24.06 -1.58 8.29
N LYS A 354 23.53 -2.79 8.13
CA LYS A 354 23.86 -3.72 7.03
C LYS A 354 22.83 -3.75 5.90
N VAL A 355 21.84 -2.88 5.92
CA VAL A 355 20.80 -2.80 4.87
C VAL A 355 21.01 -1.51 4.06
N ASN A 356 20.80 -1.61 2.75
CA ASN A 356 20.65 -0.49 1.85
C ASN A 356 19.19 -0.35 1.47
N LEU A 357 18.62 0.86 1.61
CA LEU A 357 17.26 1.15 1.16
C LEU A 357 17.25 1.24 -0.38
N GLY A 358 16.36 0.51 -1.04
CA GLY A 358 16.20 0.53 -2.49
C GLY A 358 15.43 1.75 -2.99
N LEU A 359 15.97 2.38 -4.02
CA LEU A 359 15.38 3.51 -4.73
C LEU A 359 15.12 3.09 -6.19
N ALA A 360 13.86 3.11 -6.60
CA ALA A 360 13.47 2.83 -7.98
C ALA A 360 13.73 4.04 -8.88
N TRP A 361 14.43 3.81 -9.99
CA TRP A 361 14.67 4.75 -11.08
C TRP A 361 13.89 4.33 -12.33
N TYR A 362 12.62 4.06 -12.10
CA TYR A 362 11.61 3.72 -13.07
C TYR A 362 10.25 3.97 -12.39
N GLY A 363 9.19 4.01 -13.19
CA GLY A 363 7.82 4.07 -12.70
C GLY A 363 7.04 2.83 -13.09
N ARG A 364 5.98 2.57 -12.32
CA ARG A 364 4.92 1.63 -12.68
C ARG A 364 3.80 2.36 -13.41
N THR A 365 3.24 1.70 -14.43
CA THR A 365 2.14 2.23 -15.23
C THR A 365 0.93 1.31 -15.20
N TYR A 366 -0.25 1.92 -15.22
CA TYR A 366 -1.54 1.26 -15.06
C TYR A 366 -2.52 1.77 -16.12
N ALA A 367 -3.24 0.87 -16.78
CA ALA A 367 -4.31 1.26 -17.68
C ALA A 367 -5.55 1.60 -16.85
N VAL A 368 -5.95 2.88 -16.82
CA VAL A 368 -7.05 3.40 -15.97
C VAL A 368 -8.15 4.11 -16.77
N GLY A 369 -8.01 4.19 -18.10
CA GLY A 369 -8.99 4.81 -18.99
C GLY A 369 -9.13 6.32 -18.72
N GLY A 370 -10.27 6.75 -18.20
CA GLY A 370 -10.54 8.17 -17.92
C GLY A 370 -10.23 8.62 -16.49
N CYS A 371 -9.98 7.69 -15.57
CA CYS A 371 -9.75 8.00 -14.16
C CYS A 371 -8.37 8.65 -13.97
N ARG A 372 -8.24 9.52 -12.96
CA ARG A 372 -6.99 10.24 -12.66
C ARG A 372 -6.55 10.04 -11.22
N GLY A 373 -5.24 9.85 -11.03
CA GLY A 373 -4.61 9.71 -9.71
C GLY A 373 -4.65 8.29 -9.14
N THR A 374 -4.21 8.19 -7.89
CA THR A 374 -4.23 6.97 -7.08
C THR A 374 -5.65 6.57 -6.72
N GLY A 375 -5.92 5.27 -6.57
CA GLY A 375 -7.27 4.76 -6.25
C GLY A 375 -8.15 4.53 -7.48
N CYS A 376 -7.66 4.85 -8.68
CA CYS A 376 -8.33 4.51 -9.92
C CYS A 376 -8.35 3.00 -10.16
N LEU A 377 -9.51 2.44 -10.49
CA LEU A 377 -9.58 1.05 -10.94
C LEU A 377 -8.71 0.88 -12.20
N MET A 378 -7.83 -0.11 -12.14
CA MET A 378 -6.99 -0.48 -13.28
C MET A 378 -7.56 -1.69 -14.02
N SER A 379 -7.35 -1.76 -15.33
CA SER A 379 -7.64 -2.95 -16.14
C SER A 379 -6.40 -3.80 -16.43
N GLY A 380 -5.23 -3.34 -16.00
CA GLY A 380 -3.95 -4.01 -16.17
C GLY A 380 -2.79 -3.02 -16.23
N GLY A 381 -1.68 -3.48 -16.79
CA GLY A 381 -0.49 -2.64 -17.03
C GLY A 381 -0.76 -1.57 -18.07
N GLY A 382 -0.18 -0.39 -17.85
CA GLY A 382 -0.16 0.66 -18.86
C GLY A 382 0.65 0.25 -20.09
N LYS A 383 0.58 1.09 -21.13
CA LYS A 383 1.24 0.83 -22.41
C LYS A 383 2.77 0.74 -22.24
N PRO A 384 3.43 -0.15 -23.02
CA PRO A 384 4.89 -0.24 -23.03
C PRO A 384 5.57 1.10 -23.31
N GLY A 385 6.66 1.36 -22.59
CA GLY A 385 7.56 2.47 -22.90
C GLY A 385 8.24 2.27 -24.26
N PRO A 386 8.57 3.35 -25.00
CA PRO A 386 9.21 3.25 -26.31
C PRO A 386 10.59 2.58 -26.29
N CYS A 387 11.29 2.56 -25.16
CA CYS A 387 12.62 1.98 -24.99
C CYS A 387 12.68 0.80 -24.03
N THR A 388 11.91 0.79 -22.95
CA THR A 388 11.79 -0.43 -22.12
C THR A 388 11.06 -1.53 -22.86
N GLY A 389 10.05 -1.18 -23.68
CA GLY A 389 9.27 -2.15 -24.45
C GLY A 389 8.39 -3.07 -23.60
N GLU A 390 8.28 -2.81 -22.29
CA GLU A 390 7.58 -3.66 -21.32
C GLU A 390 6.33 -2.95 -20.78
N SER A 391 5.19 -3.65 -20.80
CA SER A 391 3.95 -3.12 -20.23
C SER A 391 4.13 -2.89 -18.71
N SER A 392 3.46 -1.87 -18.19
CA SER A 392 3.56 -1.46 -16.79
C SER A 392 4.89 -0.87 -16.33
N ILE A 393 5.91 -0.76 -17.19
CA ILE A 393 7.21 -0.21 -16.80
C ILE A 393 7.64 0.90 -17.76
N LYS A 394 8.01 2.05 -17.19
CA LYS A 394 8.77 3.09 -17.89
C LYS A 394 10.03 3.40 -17.11
N SER A 395 11.16 3.44 -17.79
CA SER A 395 12.41 3.93 -17.21
C SER A 395 12.29 5.42 -16.83
N GLN A 396 13.13 5.87 -15.90
CA GLN A 396 13.14 7.29 -15.52
C GLN A 396 13.35 8.22 -16.73
N THR A 397 14.24 7.84 -17.65
CA THR A 397 14.51 8.60 -18.87
C THR A 397 13.28 8.70 -19.77
N GLU A 398 12.48 7.65 -19.91
CA GLU A 398 11.22 7.72 -20.67
C GLU A 398 10.21 8.64 -20.00
N ILE A 399 10.11 8.58 -18.67
CA ILE A 399 9.22 9.44 -17.89
C ILE A 399 9.62 10.91 -18.06
N TRP A 400 10.89 11.26 -17.89
CA TRP A 400 11.37 12.63 -18.05
C TRP A 400 11.18 13.17 -19.47
N ASN A 401 11.45 12.35 -20.51
CA ASN A 401 11.19 12.76 -21.89
C ASN A 401 9.70 12.97 -22.13
N GLU A 402 8.86 12.07 -21.61
CA GLU A 402 7.41 12.20 -21.72
C GLU A 402 6.88 13.47 -21.06
N ILE A 403 7.36 13.78 -19.86
CA ILE A 403 7.02 15.00 -19.13
C ILE A 403 7.44 16.24 -19.94
N LYS A 404 8.67 16.25 -20.45
CA LYS A 404 9.22 17.36 -21.22
C LYS A 404 8.47 17.57 -22.54
N ASP A 405 8.31 16.52 -23.33
CA ASP A 405 7.78 16.59 -24.69
C ASP A 405 6.28 16.91 -24.69
N ALA A 406 5.52 16.31 -23.77
CA ALA A 406 4.09 16.58 -23.62
C ALA A 406 3.78 17.74 -22.66
N LYS A 407 4.81 18.42 -22.11
CA LYS A 407 4.68 19.54 -21.16
C LYS A 407 3.76 19.19 -19.97
N ILE A 408 3.91 17.99 -19.46
CA ILE A 408 3.12 17.48 -18.33
C ILE A 408 3.58 18.20 -17.07
N THR A 409 2.63 18.56 -16.19
CA THR A 409 2.93 18.96 -14.82
C THR A 409 2.59 17.77 -13.91
N PRO A 410 3.58 17.01 -13.43
CA PRO A 410 3.35 15.90 -12.53
C PRO A 410 2.82 16.39 -11.18
N THR A 411 2.02 15.55 -10.52
CA THR A 411 1.54 15.78 -9.17
C THR A 411 2.48 15.10 -8.19
N TYR A 412 2.97 15.84 -7.19
CA TYR A 412 3.65 15.26 -6.03
C TYR A 412 2.63 14.92 -4.95
N ASP A 413 2.59 13.67 -4.51
CA ASP A 413 1.76 13.22 -3.41
C ASP A 413 2.59 13.18 -2.11
N SER A 414 2.31 14.10 -1.20
CA SER A 414 3.00 14.18 0.10
C SER A 414 2.62 13.08 1.08
N ASN A 415 1.54 12.32 0.84
CA ASN A 415 1.15 11.22 1.71
C ASN A 415 1.96 9.95 1.43
N THR A 416 2.32 9.74 0.17
CA THR A 416 3.08 8.58 -0.29
C THR A 416 4.52 8.92 -0.66
N HIS A 417 4.84 10.21 -0.73
CA HIS A 417 6.13 10.74 -1.19
C HIS A 417 6.51 10.13 -2.54
N THR A 418 5.59 10.26 -3.50
CA THR A 418 5.78 9.82 -4.89
C THR A 418 5.26 10.88 -5.85
N TYR A 419 5.65 10.75 -7.12
CA TYR A 419 5.08 11.52 -8.20
C TYR A 419 4.12 10.68 -9.03
N TRP A 420 3.12 11.34 -9.62
CA TRP A 420 2.28 10.70 -10.61
C TRP A 420 1.79 11.67 -11.67
N TYR A 421 1.38 11.14 -12.81
CA TYR A 421 0.60 11.84 -13.82
C TYR A 421 -0.24 10.84 -14.64
N ASN A 422 -1.17 11.36 -15.43
CA ASN A 422 -1.91 10.56 -16.40
C ASN A 422 -1.56 10.98 -17.82
N LYS A 423 -1.47 10.01 -18.72
CA LYS A 423 -1.28 10.25 -20.16
C LYS A 423 -1.93 9.14 -20.98
N ASP A 424 -2.70 9.52 -22.00
CA ASP A 424 -3.28 8.61 -23.00
C ASP A 424 -4.03 7.39 -22.43
N GLY A 425 -4.72 7.59 -21.29
CA GLY A 425 -5.48 6.56 -20.59
C GLY A 425 -4.71 5.76 -19.54
N ASP A 426 -3.42 6.05 -19.38
CA ASP A 426 -2.57 5.41 -18.38
C ASP A 426 -2.36 6.34 -17.18
N PHE A 427 -2.20 5.74 -16.01
CA PHE A 427 -1.68 6.34 -14.79
C PHE A 427 -0.24 5.89 -14.61
N ILE A 428 0.67 6.85 -14.39
CA ILE A 428 2.10 6.61 -14.21
C ILE A 428 2.46 7.11 -12.81
N THR A 429 3.04 6.25 -11.99
CA THR A 429 3.57 6.57 -10.66
C THR A 429 5.05 6.23 -10.60
N TYR A 430 5.85 7.13 -10.03
CA TYR A 430 7.31 7.07 -10.09
C TYR A 430 7.93 7.94 -9.00
N ASP A 431 9.25 7.95 -8.95
CA ASP A 431 10.03 8.81 -8.07
C ASP A 431 10.80 9.89 -8.83
N ASP A 432 11.03 11.01 -8.17
CA ASP A 432 11.92 12.08 -8.65
C ASP A 432 12.66 12.70 -7.45
N THR A 433 13.43 13.75 -7.69
CA THR A 433 14.35 14.39 -6.75
C THR A 433 13.78 14.58 -5.35
N ASN A 434 12.56 15.12 -5.21
CA ASN A 434 11.95 15.32 -3.89
C ASN A 434 11.62 14.01 -3.15
N SER A 435 11.09 13.01 -3.85
CA SER A 435 10.74 11.74 -3.22
C SER A 435 11.98 10.89 -2.93
N TRP A 436 12.99 10.90 -3.80
CA TRP A 436 14.28 10.26 -3.50
C TRP A 436 15.00 10.93 -2.33
N ASN A 437 14.96 12.26 -2.22
CA ASN A 437 15.50 12.98 -1.06
C ASN A 437 14.79 12.56 0.22
N HIS A 438 13.45 12.55 0.22
CA HIS A 438 12.67 12.11 1.38
C HIS A 438 13.01 10.66 1.78
N LYS A 439 13.07 9.73 0.82
CA LYS A 439 13.42 8.33 1.08
C LYS A 439 14.86 8.16 1.56
N THR A 440 15.79 8.99 1.07
CA THR A 440 17.18 8.99 1.55
C THR A 440 17.26 9.55 2.99
N GLU A 441 16.49 10.58 3.31
CA GLU A 441 16.36 11.09 4.69
C GLU A 441 15.77 10.03 5.62
N MET A 442 14.71 9.34 5.18
CA MET A 442 14.13 8.20 5.88
C MET A 442 15.17 7.09 6.13
N ALA A 443 16.01 6.76 5.14
CA ALA A 443 17.10 5.80 5.32
C ALA A 443 18.05 6.23 6.44
N GLY A 444 18.41 7.52 6.48
CA GLY A 444 19.23 8.10 7.55
C GLY A 444 18.54 8.05 8.92
N GLN A 445 17.25 8.37 8.97
CA GLN A 445 16.43 8.35 10.18
C GLN A 445 16.35 6.95 10.79
N TYR A 446 16.23 5.89 9.97
CA TYR A 446 16.08 4.51 10.44
C TYR A 446 17.37 3.69 10.37
N CYS A 447 18.51 4.37 10.50
CA CYS A 447 19.83 3.75 10.68
C CYS A 447 20.26 2.82 9.54
N PHE A 448 19.76 3.02 8.32
CA PHE A 448 20.26 2.28 7.17
C PHE A 448 21.75 2.56 6.99
N GLY A 449 22.51 1.55 6.57
CA GLY A 449 23.93 1.74 6.26
C GLY A 449 24.17 2.32 4.86
N GLY A 450 23.12 2.48 4.06
CA GLY A 450 23.21 3.11 2.74
C GLY A 450 21.90 3.09 1.96
N THR A 451 22.00 3.45 0.69
CA THR A 451 20.94 3.28 -0.31
C THR A 451 21.48 2.49 -1.49
N PHE A 452 20.57 1.86 -2.23
CA PHE A 452 20.88 1.37 -3.55
C PHE A 452 19.85 1.80 -4.59
N VAL A 453 20.25 1.77 -5.86
CA VAL A 453 19.39 2.17 -6.98
C VAL A 453 19.18 1.01 -7.94
N TRP A 454 17.92 0.81 -8.31
CA TRP A 454 17.51 -0.01 -9.44
C TRP A 454 16.80 0.88 -10.48
N TYR A 455 17.39 1.19 -11.64
CA TYR A 455 18.68 0.79 -12.18
C TYR A 455 19.19 1.83 -13.20
N ASN A 456 20.39 1.63 -13.77
CA ASN A 456 21.06 2.50 -14.75
C ASN A 456 21.35 3.92 -14.23
N LEU A 457 22.51 4.04 -13.58
CA LEU A 457 22.91 5.09 -12.64
C LEU A 457 23.18 6.49 -13.27
N ASN A 458 22.26 7.01 -14.08
CA ASN A 458 22.28 8.39 -14.59
C ASN A 458 21.16 9.29 -14.04
N GLY A 459 21.03 9.37 -12.72
CA GLY A 459 19.98 10.13 -12.04
C GLY A 459 20.22 11.64 -12.01
N THR A 460 21.15 12.12 -12.82
CA THR A 460 21.38 13.55 -13.05
C THR A 460 21.80 13.75 -14.49
N ASP A 461 20.91 13.47 -15.44
CA ASP A 461 20.98 14.21 -16.70
C ASP A 461 20.83 15.68 -16.35
N LYS A 462 21.92 16.42 -16.59
CA LYS A 462 22.15 17.87 -16.56
C LYS A 462 20.93 18.76 -16.91
N CYS A 463 19.89 18.72 -16.08
CA CYS A 463 18.74 19.62 -16.09
C CYS A 463 18.45 20.12 -14.67
N GLU A 464 19.47 20.31 -13.83
CA GLU A 464 19.32 21.09 -12.60
C GLU A 464 20.64 21.69 -12.09
N THR A 465 21.40 22.35 -12.97
CA THR A 465 22.23 23.50 -12.55
C THR A 465 21.39 24.78 -12.42
N THR A 466 20.07 24.66 -12.31
CA THR A 466 19.13 25.73 -11.92
C THR A 466 18.64 25.60 -10.48
N ALA A 467 19.33 24.82 -9.63
CA ALA A 467 19.26 24.96 -8.17
C ALA A 467 19.96 26.23 -7.63
N THR A 468 19.90 27.33 -8.41
CA THR A 468 20.36 28.69 -8.01
C THR A 468 19.28 29.75 -8.25
N ALA A 469 18.01 29.38 -8.23
CA ALA A 469 16.90 30.32 -8.13
C ALA A 469 16.01 29.87 -6.97
N LEU A 470 15.81 30.75 -5.99
CA LEU A 470 15.07 30.54 -4.73
C LEU A 470 15.89 29.96 -3.55
N ARG A 471 17.06 30.55 -3.29
CA ARG A 471 17.38 30.94 -1.90
C ARG A 471 16.99 32.41 -1.73
N PRO A 472 16.00 32.79 -0.90
CA PRO A 472 15.83 34.17 -0.51
C PRO A 472 16.72 34.48 0.70
N PHE A 473 18.03 34.27 0.61
CA PHE A 473 18.98 34.81 1.60
C PHE A 473 20.30 35.11 0.90
N GLY A 474 20.48 36.38 0.52
CA GLY A 474 21.75 36.90 0.05
C GLY A 474 22.75 36.99 1.21
N CYS A 475 23.88 36.29 1.09
CA CYS A 475 25.10 36.70 1.78
C CYS A 475 25.70 37.87 1.01
N TYR A 476 25.62 39.06 1.58
CA TYR A 476 26.41 40.20 1.14
C TYR A 476 27.58 40.38 2.13
N GLN A 477 28.80 40.24 1.63
CA GLN A 477 30.07 40.57 2.32
C GLN A 477 30.24 40.03 3.75
N ASN A 478 30.73 38.78 3.86
CA ASN A 478 31.52 38.27 5.00
C ASN A 478 30.99 38.55 6.43
N CYS A 479 29.71 38.33 6.70
CA CYS A 479 29.19 38.19 8.06
C CYS A 479 28.10 37.11 8.14
N CYS A 480 28.45 35.93 8.65
CA CYS A 480 27.47 34.93 9.10
C CYS A 480 27.21 35.14 10.60
N LEU A 481 26.01 35.63 10.94
CA LEU A 481 25.55 35.71 12.33
C LEU A 481 24.71 34.47 12.67
N TYR A 482 25.21 33.65 13.58
CA TYR A 482 24.46 32.53 14.18
C TYR A 482 23.49 33.12 15.22
N LEU A 483 22.18 32.94 15.07
CA LEU A 483 21.20 33.20 16.12
C LEU A 483 20.34 31.94 16.31
N GLY A 484 20.66 31.18 17.35
CA GLY A 484 19.73 30.23 17.93
C GLY A 484 18.64 30.99 18.67
N LEU A 485 17.38 30.63 18.44
CA LEU A 485 16.25 31.21 19.16
C LEU A 485 15.60 30.13 20.02
N GLY A 486 15.77 30.31 21.33
CA GLY A 486 14.97 29.69 22.37
C GLY A 486 13.62 30.38 22.57
N GLU A 487 12.86 29.78 23.47
CA GLU A 487 11.48 30.02 23.88
C GLU A 487 11.05 31.50 24.06
N TYR A 488 9.81 31.82 23.65
CA TYR A 488 9.06 32.96 24.21
C TYR A 488 7.60 32.60 24.50
N LYS A 489 7.20 32.85 25.76
CA LYS A 489 5.84 32.79 26.32
C LYS A 489 5.23 34.20 26.43
N ASN A 490 3.90 34.28 26.19
CA ASN A 490 2.92 35.24 26.73
C ASN A 490 2.93 36.72 26.29
N VAL A 491 2.00 37.09 25.39
CA VAL A 491 1.30 38.40 25.40
C VAL A 491 -0.18 38.16 25.01
N GLN A 492 -1.13 38.61 25.83
CA GLN A 492 -2.58 38.58 25.52
C GLN A 492 -3.11 39.99 25.21
N ILE A 493 -3.86 40.15 24.11
CA ILE A 493 -4.66 41.35 23.80
C ILE A 493 -6.13 40.94 23.71
N ARG A 494 -7.03 41.71 24.33
CA ARG A 494 -8.43 41.34 24.60
C ARG A 494 -9.36 41.63 23.41
N ALA A 495 -10.07 40.61 22.94
CA ALA A 495 -10.87 40.56 21.71
C ALA A 495 -12.07 41.53 21.59
N LYS A 496 -12.42 42.28 22.64
CA LYS A 496 -13.66 43.09 22.67
C LYS A 496 -13.53 44.39 21.87
N GLU A 497 -12.35 45.00 21.85
CA GLU A 497 -12.11 46.29 21.18
C GLU A 497 -11.90 46.13 19.66
N VAL A 498 -11.44 44.96 19.21
CA VAL A 498 -11.26 44.63 17.78
C VAL A 498 -12.61 44.39 17.08
N LYS A 499 -13.58 43.79 17.79
CA LYS A 499 -14.91 43.48 17.25
C LYS A 499 -15.74 44.75 16.96
N GLU A 500 -15.65 45.76 17.84
CA GLU A 500 -16.38 47.02 17.67
C GLU A 500 -15.79 47.88 16.54
N ALA A 501 -14.47 47.82 16.31
CA ALA A 501 -13.83 48.47 15.17
C ALA A 501 -14.18 47.82 13.82
N ALA A 502 -14.25 46.49 13.76
CA ALA A 502 -14.58 45.75 12.53
C ALA A 502 -16.04 45.96 12.07
N LEU A 503 -16.99 46.04 13.01
CA LEU A 503 -18.40 46.32 12.72
C LEU A 503 -18.64 47.76 12.25
N SER A 504 -17.81 48.71 12.70
CA SER A 504 -17.87 50.11 12.26
C SER A 504 -17.41 50.31 10.81
N ILE A 505 -16.46 49.50 10.33
CA ILE A 505 -15.88 49.57 8.99
C ILE A 505 -16.79 48.89 7.95
N LEU A 506 -17.44 47.78 8.32
CA LEU A 506 -18.35 47.05 7.45
C LEU A 506 -19.67 47.79 7.16
N ASN A 507 -20.09 48.70 8.03
CA ASN A 507 -21.33 49.48 7.83
C ASN A 507 -21.14 50.81 7.07
N THR A 508 -19.90 51.20 6.73
CA THR A 508 -19.63 52.48 6.02
C THR A 508 -19.31 52.32 4.53
N CYS A 509 -19.26 51.09 4.00
CA CYS A 509 -19.08 50.83 2.57
C CYS A 509 -20.23 49.97 2.03
N HIS A 510 -21.09 50.63 1.25
CA HIS A 510 -22.21 50.09 0.44
C HIS A 510 -23.50 49.70 1.18
N GLY A 511 -24.39 50.70 1.28
CA GLY A 511 -25.83 50.47 1.38
C GLY A 511 -26.43 50.01 0.04
N SER A 512 -27.63 49.43 0.14
CA SER A 512 -28.52 48.91 -0.92
C SER A 512 -28.22 47.51 -1.49
N GLY A 513 -28.86 46.53 -0.83
CA GLY A 513 -29.47 45.30 -1.37
C GLY A 513 -28.99 44.70 -2.69
N LEU A 514 -28.19 43.64 -2.60
CA LEU A 514 -28.04 42.62 -3.64
C LEU A 514 -28.26 41.24 -3.00
N SER A 515 -29.11 40.42 -3.60
CA SER A 515 -29.46 39.09 -3.09
C SER A 515 -28.41 38.03 -3.49
N ARG A 516 -28.35 36.93 -2.73
CA ARG A 516 -27.35 35.86 -2.84
C ARG A 516 -27.25 35.18 -4.23
N GLN A 517 -28.20 35.35 -5.14
CA GLN A 517 -28.22 34.64 -6.42
C GLN A 517 -27.41 35.31 -7.55
N ASP A 518 -27.07 36.59 -7.45
CA ASP A 518 -26.29 37.28 -8.49
C ASP A 518 -24.77 37.11 -8.33
N ALA A 519 -24.30 36.62 -7.18
CA ALA A 519 -22.86 36.43 -6.90
C ALA A 519 -22.26 35.16 -7.54
N GLN A 520 -23.08 34.20 -7.99
CA GLN A 520 -22.58 32.91 -8.48
C GLN A 520 -22.34 32.84 -10.01
N ARG A 521 -22.73 33.85 -10.80
CA ARG A 521 -22.60 33.80 -12.28
C ARG A 521 -21.49 34.65 -12.89
N ARG A 522 -20.61 35.27 -12.10
CA ARG A 522 -19.45 36.02 -12.62
C ARG A 522 -18.18 35.78 -11.81
N VAL A 523 -17.58 34.61 -11.96
CA VAL A 523 -16.17 34.41 -11.61
C VAL A 523 -15.35 34.54 -12.89
N LEU A 524 -14.88 35.75 -13.17
CA LEU A 524 -13.74 35.96 -14.06
C LEU A 524 -12.49 35.36 -13.39
N PRO A 525 -11.58 34.72 -14.14
CA PRO A 525 -10.38 34.15 -13.56
C PRO A 525 -9.49 35.25 -12.99
N LEU A 526 -9.16 35.10 -11.70
CA LEU A 526 -8.30 35.95 -10.88
C LEU A 526 -6.84 36.07 -11.39
N ALA A 527 -6.53 35.54 -12.57
CA ALA A 527 -5.21 35.58 -13.20
C ALA A 527 -4.95 36.88 -13.99
N ALA A 528 -5.95 37.77 -14.16
CA ALA A 528 -5.81 39.01 -14.93
C ALA A 528 -5.57 40.29 -14.10
N LEU A 529 -5.57 40.22 -12.76
CA LEU A 529 -5.41 41.41 -11.89
C LEU A 529 -4.06 41.50 -11.16
N VAL A 530 -3.21 40.48 -11.26
CA VAL A 530 -1.92 40.44 -10.56
C VAL A 530 -0.80 41.25 -11.24
N PRO A 531 -0.80 41.55 -12.57
CA PRO A 531 0.28 42.36 -13.14
C PRO A 531 0.14 43.89 -12.98
N LEU A 532 -0.96 44.42 -12.41
CA LEU A 532 -1.23 45.87 -12.42
C LEU A 532 -0.92 46.61 -11.12
N ILE A 533 -0.46 45.94 -10.05
CA ILE A 533 -0.30 46.58 -8.72
C ILE A 533 1.15 46.64 -8.21
N ILE A 534 2.17 46.19 -8.97
CA ILE A 534 3.56 46.33 -8.51
C ILE A 534 4.43 46.98 -9.59
N SER A 535 4.30 48.30 -9.70
CA SER A 535 5.44 49.14 -10.07
C SER A 535 5.48 50.37 -9.16
N LYS A 536 6.67 50.61 -8.61
CA LYS A 536 7.09 51.72 -7.74
C LYS A 536 6.95 51.51 -6.23
N TRP A 537 8.13 51.31 -5.64
CA TRP A 537 8.50 51.46 -4.24
C TRP A 537 7.96 52.75 -3.61
N THR A 538 7.36 52.65 -2.41
CA THR A 538 7.72 53.46 -1.22
C THR A 538 6.96 53.03 0.05
N LEU A 539 7.72 52.96 1.14
CA LEU A 539 7.37 53.16 2.57
C LEU A 539 6.51 52.16 3.35
N ILE A 540 7.20 51.35 4.18
CA ILE A 540 7.16 51.35 5.66
C ILE A 540 5.81 51.79 6.28
N ALA A 541 4.84 50.87 6.37
CA ALA A 541 3.70 50.97 7.30
C ALA A 541 2.91 49.65 7.51
N TYR A 542 3.40 48.48 7.05
CA TYR A 542 2.57 47.28 6.96
C TYR A 542 3.12 46.02 7.65
N LEU A 543 3.92 46.17 8.71
CA LEU A 543 4.34 45.02 9.54
C LEU A 543 3.34 44.64 10.65
N GLY A 544 2.30 45.45 10.90
CA GLY A 544 1.20 45.09 11.82
C GLY A 544 -0.02 44.45 11.16
N PHE A 545 -0.22 44.64 9.85
CA PHE A 545 -1.40 44.15 9.13
C PHE A 545 -1.18 42.74 8.52
N ALA A 546 0.07 42.36 8.23
CA ALA A 546 0.38 41.04 7.70
C ALA A 546 0.14 39.93 8.75
N GLU A 547 0.49 40.15 10.03
CA GLU A 547 0.22 39.17 11.10
C GLU A 547 -1.27 39.04 11.42
N VAL A 548 -2.07 40.09 11.27
CA VAL A 548 -3.53 40.04 11.46
C VAL A 548 -4.20 39.27 10.32
N ILE A 549 -3.74 39.44 9.07
CA ILE A 549 -4.26 38.68 7.92
C ILE A 549 -3.81 37.22 7.99
N ILE A 550 -2.56 36.94 8.38
CA ILE A 550 -2.04 35.58 8.54
C ILE A 550 -2.70 34.88 9.73
N GLY A 551 -2.95 35.59 10.85
CA GLY A 551 -3.69 35.07 11.99
C GLY A 551 -5.17 34.81 11.67
N ALA A 552 -5.82 35.71 10.93
CA ALA A 552 -7.18 35.52 10.45
C ALA A 552 -7.28 34.38 9.41
N LEU A 553 -6.33 34.28 8.47
CA LEU A 553 -6.25 33.15 7.54
C LEU A 553 -5.96 31.84 8.26
N ALA A 554 -5.08 31.83 9.25
CA ALA A 554 -4.77 30.64 10.04
C ALA A 554 -5.94 30.22 10.93
N THR A 555 -6.74 31.17 11.43
CA THR A 555 -7.95 30.86 12.22
C THR A 555 -9.09 30.40 11.32
N VAL A 556 -9.23 30.97 10.11
CA VAL A 556 -10.19 30.52 9.09
C VAL A 556 -9.78 29.17 8.51
N LEU A 557 -8.49 28.96 8.22
CA LEU A 557 -7.96 27.67 7.79
C LEU A 557 -8.03 26.63 8.90
N ALA A 558 -7.73 26.97 10.16
CA ALA A 558 -7.90 26.05 11.28
C ALA A 558 -9.37 25.76 11.58
N ALA A 559 -10.29 26.72 11.36
CA ALA A 559 -11.73 26.47 11.43
C ALA A 559 -12.21 25.59 10.27
N ILE A 560 -11.70 25.80 9.06
CA ILE A 560 -11.99 24.97 7.88
C ILE A 560 -11.41 23.56 8.03
N PHE A 561 -10.16 23.43 8.52
CA PHE A 561 -9.52 22.13 8.78
C PHE A 561 -10.15 21.41 9.97
N LYS A 562 -10.65 22.15 10.98
CA LYS A 562 -11.39 21.58 12.10
C LYS A 562 -12.81 21.17 11.70
N ASP A 563 -13.49 21.95 10.86
CA ASP A 563 -14.76 21.55 10.25
C ASP A 563 -14.55 20.30 9.39
N TRP A 564 -13.51 20.26 8.55
CA TRP A 564 -13.21 19.09 7.70
C TRP A 564 -12.85 17.82 8.48
N ASN A 565 -12.09 17.92 9.58
CA ASN A 565 -11.82 16.76 10.44
C ASN A 565 -13.06 16.29 11.21
N ASP A 566 -13.91 17.22 11.67
CA ASP A 566 -15.20 16.88 12.27
C ASP A 566 -16.13 16.20 11.24
N ASP A 567 -16.02 16.55 9.95
CA ASP A 567 -16.84 16.02 8.86
C ASP A 567 -16.50 14.56 8.50
N ASP A 568 -15.21 14.21 8.50
CA ASP A 568 -14.75 12.84 8.26
C ASP A 568 -15.15 11.89 9.42
N ASP A 569 -14.97 12.33 10.67
CA ASP A 569 -15.37 11.55 11.86
C ASP A 569 -16.90 11.30 11.92
N ARG A 570 -17.70 12.26 11.43
CA ARG A 570 -19.17 12.14 11.33
C ARG A 570 -19.58 11.17 10.22
N GLY A 571 -18.94 11.27 9.06
CA GLY A 571 -19.17 10.38 7.92
C GLY A 571 -18.86 8.92 8.29
N GLU A 572 -17.72 8.67 8.92
CA GLU A 572 -17.33 7.32 9.38
C GLU A 572 -18.31 6.74 10.41
N TYR A 573 -18.79 7.56 11.35
CA TYR A 573 -19.76 7.12 12.36
C TYR A 573 -21.12 6.72 11.74
N VAL A 574 -21.65 7.51 10.81
CA VAL A 574 -22.91 7.22 10.11
C VAL A 574 -22.76 5.93 9.29
N LEU A 575 -21.66 5.79 8.55
CA LEU A 575 -21.38 4.60 7.73
C LEU A 575 -21.27 3.34 8.59
N LYS A 576 -20.54 3.40 9.72
CA LYS A 576 -20.39 2.29 10.64
C LYS A 576 -21.73 1.89 11.28
N THR A 577 -22.49 2.86 11.76
CA THR A 577 -23.79 2.62 12.43
C THR A 577 -24.80 2.00 11.47
N VAL A 578 -24.88 2.49 10.23
CA VAL A 578 -25.79 1.92 9.23
C VAL A 578 -25.35 0.52 8.79
N LYS A 579 -24.04 0.27 8.65
CA LYS A 579 -23.51 -1.07 8.34
C LYS A 579 -23.89 -2.09 9.41
N GLU A 580 -23.66 -1.78 10.69
CA GLU A 580 -24.00 -2.65 11.82
C GLU A 580 -25.52 -2.87 11.94
N ALA A 581 -26.33 -1.83 11.72
CA ALA A 581 -27.78 -1.95 11.73
C ALA A 581 -28.31 -2.84 10.59
N ARG A 582 -27.69 -2.79 9.41
CA ARG A 582 -28.06 -3.60 8.25
C ARG A 582 -27.75 -5.08 8.44
N GLU A 583 -26.62 -5.40 9.05
CA GLU A 583 -26.27 -6.80 9.39
C GLU A 583 -27.33 -7.42 10.31
N LYS A 584 -27.95 -6.60 11.16
CA LYS A 584 -28.97 -7.03 12.12
C LYS A 584 -30.40 -7.04 11.56
N TYR A 585 -30.71 -6.16 10.59
CA TYR A 585 -32.05 -5.96 10.03
C TYR A 585 -32.01 -5.88 8.49
N PRO A 586 -31.61 -6.96 7.79
CA PRO A 586 -31.34 -6.94 6.35
C PRO A 586 -32.58 -6.70 5.47
N GLU A 587 -33.78 -6.87 6.02
CA GLU A 587 -35.06 -6.69 5.35
C GLU A 587 -35.54 -5.23 5.30
N PHE A 588 -34.82 -4.30 5.93
CA PHE A 588 -35.13 -2.87 5.95
C PHE A 588 -34.00 -2.02 5.36
N ASN A 589 -34.37 -0.94 4.67
CA ASN A 589 -33.44 0.15 4.41
C ASN A 589 -33.30 0.99 5.69
N ILE A 590 -32.07 1.32 6.06
CA ILE A 590 -31.75 2.15 7.22
C ILE A 590 -31.31 3.52 6.73
N ILE A 591 -32.02 4.57 7.10
CA ILE A 591 -31.70 5.96 6.72
C ILE A 591 -31.47 6.74 8.01
N MET A 592 -30.33 7.40 8.14
CA MET A 592 -29.98 8.21 9.31
C MET A 592 -29.68 9.62 8.85
N ALA A 593 -30.51 10.59 9.22
CA ALA A 593 -30.43 11.97 8.74
C ALA A 593 -30.48 12.99 9.88
N HIS A 594 -29.80 14.12 9.69
CA HIS A 594 -29.78 15.24 10.63
C HIS A 594 -30.42 16.45 9.93
N SER A 595 -31.57 16.92 10.42
CA SER A 595 -32.34 18.12 9.97
C SER A 595 -33.15 18.04 8.63
N ASP A 596 -33.90 19.11 8.35
CA ASP A 596 -35.13 19.27 7.53
C ASP A 596 -35.29 18.36 6.30
N HIS A 597 -36.19 17.38 6.39
CA HIS A 597 -36.48 16.41 5.33
C HIS A 597 -37.97 16.03 5.33
N THR A 598 -38.44 15.43 4.24
CA THR A 598 -39.82 14.97 4.10
C THR A 598 -39.82 13.49 3.70
N PRO A 599 -40.11 12.57 4.63
CA PRO A 599 -40.20 11.14 4.36
C PRO A 599 -41.60 10.76 3.84
N SER A 600 -41.68 9.79 2.92
CA SER A 600 -42.93 9.18 2.47
C SER A 600 -42.73 7.70 2.18
N PHE A 601 -43.19 6.81 3.07
CA PHE A 601 -42.97 5.36 2.97
C PHE A 601 -44.28 4.60 2.76
N GLU A 602 -44.22 3.51 1.98
CA GLU A 602 -45.41 2.79 1.46
C GLU A 602 -46.06 1.81 2.47
N GLU A 603 -45.37 1.48 3.58
CA GLU A 603 -45.81 0.53 4.62
C GLU A 603 -45.38 1.02 6.03
N PRO A 604 -45.83 0.42 7.15
CA PRO A 604 -45.51 0.94 8.49
C PRO A 604 -44.00 1.08 8.69
N CYS A 605 -43.51 2.32 8.69
CA CYS A 605 -42.09 2.62 8.90
C CYS A 605 -41.82 2.76 10.40
N TYR A 606 -40.70 2.18 10.86
CA TYR A 606 -40.22 2.43 12.21
C TYR A 606 -39.31 3.65 12.17
N HIS A 607 -39.75 4.75 12.79
CA HIS A 607 -38.99 5.98 12.94
C HIS A 607 -38.66 6.19 14.41
N ARG A 608 -37.41 6.56 14.70
CA ARG A 608 -36.98 6.97 16.04
C ARG A 608 -36.02 8.15 15.95
N HIS A 609 -36.34 9.21 16.68
CA HIS A 609 -35.38 10.27 16.97
C HIS A 609 -34.44 9.81 18.09
N VAL A 610 -33.13 9.92 17.86
CA VAL A 610 -32.10 9.57 18.84
C VAL A 610 -31.12 10.72 18.93
N GLU A 611 -31.06 11.34 20.11
CA GLU A 611 -30.01 12.30 20.46
C GLU A 611 -28.81 11.54 21.03
N PHE A 612 -27.62 11.83 20.54
CA PHE A 612 -26.40 11.22 21.06
C PHE A 612 -25.62 12.24 21.89
N ASP A 613 -25.42 11.92 23.16
CA ASP A 613 -24.48 12.61 24.05
C ASP A 613 -23.03 12.25 23.64
N ARG A 614 -22.55 12.86 22.56
CA ARG A 614 -21.12 12.86 22.20
C ARG A 614 -20.55 14.28 22.30
N PRO A 615 -19.29 14.44 22.76
CA PRO A 615 -18.68 15.75 22.92
C PRO A 615 -18.16 16.26 21.56
N PHE A 616 -19.07 16.68 20.69
CA PHE A 616 -18.71 17.51 19.55
C PHE A 616 -18.58 18.97 20.02
N PRO A 617 -17.68 19.78 19.44
CA PRO A 617 -17.37 21.12 19.94
C PRO A 617 -18.54 22.12 19.97
N HIS A 618 -19.72 21.75 19.46
CA HIS A 618 -20.91 22.58 19.34
C HIS A 618 -22.20 21.98 19.96
N GLY A 619 -22.09 20.91 20.78
CA GLY A 619 -23.21 20.35 21.55
C GLY A 619 -23.66 18.97 21.06
N THR A 620 -24.78 18.49 21.63
CA THR A 620 -25.44 17.26 21.19
C THR A 620 -26.25 17.49 19.91
N TYR A 621 -26.26 16.48 19.05
CA TYR A 621 -26.94 16.53 17.75
C TYR A 621 -27.90 15.35 17.64
N GLY A 622 -29.16 15.67 17.30
CA GLY A 622 -30.26 14.72 17.18
C GLY A 622 -30.36 14.14 15.78
N TYR A 623 -30.25 12.83 15.64
CA TYR A 623 -30.44 12.15 14.36
C TYR A 623 -31.82 11.48 14.33
N GLU A 624 -32.44 11.50 13.16
CA GLU A 624 -33.61 10.69 12.88
C GLU A 624 -33.20 9.45 12.12
N ILE A 625 -33.61 8.29 12.65
CA ILE A 625 -33.35 7.00 12.03
C ILE A 625 -34.68 6.43 11.53
N TYR A 626 -34.70 6.09 10.25
CA TYR A 626 -35.82 5.48 9.57
C TYR A 626 -35.47 4.06 9.14
N LEU A 627 -36.37 3.13 9.45
CA LEU A 627 -36.35 1.76 8.94
C LEU A 627 -37.58 1.57 8.06
N ALA A 628 -37.35 1.41 6.75
CA ALA A 628 -38.43 1.26 5.79
C ALA A 628 -38.08 0.24 4.71
N ARG A 629 -39.07 -0.56 4.29
CA ARG A 629 -38.87 -1.52 3.19
C ARG A 629 -38.94 -0.82 1.83
N ARG A 630 -39.88 0.13 1.64
CA ARG A 630 -40.06 0.90 0.40
C ARG A 630 -40.55 2.31 0.69
N GLY A 631 -40.21 3.25 -0.19
CA GLY A 631 -40.74 4.61 -0.19
C GLY A 631 -39.83 5.63 -0.86
N SER A 632 -40.09 6.90 -0.59
CA SER A 632 -39.29 8.02 -1.05
C SER A 632 -38.89 8.92 0.11
N PHE A 633 -37.73 9.53 -0.01
CA PHE A 633 -37.18 10.44 0.98
C PHE A 633 -36.67 11.69 0.26
N THR A 634 -37.27 12.84 0.55
CA THR A 634 -36.94 14.10 -0.11
C THR A 634 -36.26 15.05 0.86
N LEU A 635 -35.05 15.47 0.52
CA LEU A 635 -34.29 16.45 1.29
C LEU A 635 -34.72 17.88 0.92
N LYS A 636 -34.81 18.77 1.91
CA LYS A 636 -35.04 20.20 1.70
C LYS A 636 -33.84 20.97 2.24
N GLY A 637 -32.77 21.08 1.45
CA GLY A 637 -31.54 21.80 1.86
C GLY A 637 -30.37 21.63 0.90
N ASP A 638 -29.24 22.30 1.17
CA ASP A 638 -28.05 22.36 0.31
C ASP A 638 -27.13 21.11 0.37
N GLY A 639 -27.53 20.08 1.13
CA GLY A 639 -26.82 18.80 1.17
C GLY A 639 -25.47 18.85 1.90
N GLY A 640 -25.29 19.76 2.85
CA GLY A 640 -24.11 19.80 3.72
C GLY A 640 -23.89 18.54 4.56
N TYR A 641 -22.71 17.94 4.37
CA TYR A 641 -22.04 16.87 5.14
C TYR A 641 -22.72 15.48 5.11
N MET A 642 -21.95 14.42 4.84
CA MET A 642 -22.47 13.06 4.57
C MET A 642 -23.34 12.52 5.71
N ASN A 643 -24.65 12.48 5.48
CA ASN A 643 -25.67 12.09 6.45
C ASN A 643 -26.58 10.97 5.88
N TRP A 644 -26.04 9.92 5.25
CA TRP A 644 -26.85 8.80 4.76
C TRP A 644 -26.02 7.58 4.31
N ALA A 645 -26.57 6.38 4.47
CA ALA A 645 -26.12 5.16 3.82
C ALA A 645 -27.36 4.35 3.37
N TRP A 646 -27.32 3.74 2.18
CA TRP A 646 -28.52 3.18 1.52
C TRP A 646 -28.20 2.05 0.49
N SER A 647 -29.22 1.30 0.04
CA SER A 647 -29.18 0.31 -1.04
C SER A 647 -30.16 0.57 -2.21
N GLY A 648 -29.92 1.59 -3.02
CA GLY A 648 -30.54 1.81 -4.34
C GLY A 648 -29.91 2.99 -5.11
N TYR A 649 -30.59 3.61 -6.09
CA TYR A 649 -30.08 4.73 -6.91
C TYR A 649 -30.70 6.13 -6.68
N ILE A 650 -29.88 7.18 -6.64
CA ILE A 650 -30.32 8.58 -6.55
C ILE A 650 -30.81 9.04 -7.92
N THR A 651 -31.95 9.73 -7.96
CA THR A 651 -32.39 10.49 -9.13
C THR A 651 -32.42 11.97 -8.76
N GLU A 652 -31.69 12.80 -9.51
CA GLU A 652 -31.67 14.24 -9.30
C GLU A 652 -32.82 14.89 -10.10
N ASP A 653 -33.70 15.63 -9.43
CA ASP A 653 -34.76 16.40 -10.09
C ASP A 653 -34.13 17.63 -10.77
N PRO A 654 -34.61 18.06 -11.96
CA PRO A 654 -34.19 19.29 -12.63
C PRO A 654 -34.18 20.58 -11.75
N ASP A 655 -34.87 20.62 -10.61
CA ASP A 655 -34.84 21.74 -9.67
C ASP A 655 -33.73 21.70 -8.58
N ASN A 656 -32.68 20.86 -8.75
CA ASN A 656 -31.57 20.70 -7.81
C ASN A 656 -31.97 20.18 -6.41
N LYS A 657 -33.14 19.53 -6.29
CA LYS A 657 -33.56 18.83 -5.07
C LYS A 657 -33.16 17.37 -5.18
N LYS A 658 -32.27 16.92 -4.28
CA LYS A 658 -31.86 15.51 -4.21
C LYS A 658 -33.02 14.67 -3.67
N GLN A 659 -33.70 13.92 -4.53
CA GLN A 659 -34.76 13.00 -4.14
C GLN A 659 -34.21 11.56 -4.14
N LEU A 660 -34.38 10.86 -3.01
CA LEU A 660 -33.98 9.47 -2.86
C LEU A 660 -35.20 8.56 -3.00
N THR A 661 -35.21 7.67 -3.99
CA THR A 661 -36.27 6.68 -4.17
C THR A 661 -35.80 5.31 -3.69
N VAL A 662 -36.38 4.82 -2.60
CA VAL A 662 -35.94 3.65 -1.83
C VAL A 662 -36.79 2.41 -2.18
N HIS A 663 -36.17 1.43 -2.83
CA HIS A 663 -36.81 0.15 -3.20
C HIS A 663 -36.65 -0.93 -2.13
N ALA A 664 -37.43 -2.03 -2.25
CA ALA A 664 -37.28 -3.16 -1.32
C ALA A 664 -35.93 -3.87 -1.51
N PRO A 665 -35.25 -4.23 -0.41
CA PRO A 665 -34.07 -5.09 -0.49
C PRO A 665 -34.44 -6.41 -1.20
N GLY A 666 -33.83 -6.67 -2.35
CA GLY A 666 -34.08 -7.89 -3.15
C GLY A 666 -34.98 -7.73 -4.40
N ALA A 667 -35.43 -6.52 -4.76
CA ALA A 667 -36.03 -6.27 -6.07
C ALA A 667 -34.93 -5.99 -7.11
N GLY A 668 -34.71 -6.95 -8.02
CA GLY A 668 -33.58 -6.97 -8.94
C GLY A 668 -33.68 -6.07 -10.18
N TYR A 669 -32.51 -5.85 -10.79
CA TYR A 669 -32.31 -5.61 -12.23
C TYR A 669 -31.09 -6.47 -12.67
N GLY A 670 -31.06 -7.11 -13.84
CA GLY A 670 -31.94 -7.02 -15.00
C GLY A 670 -32.21 -8.37 -15.69
N TYR A 671 -33.26 -8.40 -16.52
CA TYR A 671 -33.68 -9.58 -17.28
C TYR A 671 -32.79 -9.76 -18.53
N ALA A 672 -32.11 -10.90 -18.62
CA ALA A 672 -31.75 -11.47 -19.93
C ALA A 672 -32.98 -12.25 -20.44
N ALA A 673 -33.42 -12.00 -21.68
CA ALA A 673 -34.42 -12.87 -22.29
C ALA A 673 -33.82 -14.28 -22.51
N PRO A 674 -34.63 -15.37 -22.50
CA PRO A 674 -34.12 -16.72 -22.76
C PRO A 674 -33.40 -16.77 -24.11
N VAL A 675 -32.19 -17.34 -24.13
CA VAL A 675 -31.43 -17.57 -25.37
C VAL A 675 -32.24 -18.46 -26.28
N GLN A 676 -32.66 -17.96 -27.44
CA GLN A 676 -33.37 -18.76 -28.43
C GLN A 676 -32.36 -19.29 -29.45
N GLY A 677 -32.21 -20.62 -29.46
CA GLY A 677 -31.37 -21.33 -30.43
C GLY A 677 -32.22 -22.00 -31.49
N LYS A 678 -31.93 -21.73 -32.76
CA LYS A 678 -32.57 -22.38 -33.91
C LYS A 678 -31.54 -23.16 -34.70
N TYR A 679 -31.86 -24.42 -34.97
CA TYR A 679 -31.08 -25.25 -35.89
C TYR A 679 -31.53 -24.92 -37.32
N VAL A 680 -30.59 -24.53 -38.18
CA VAL A 680 -30.87 -24.17 -39.57
C VAL A 680 -30.09 -25.10 -40.49
N GLU A 681 -30.80 -25.75 -41.40
CA GLU A 681 -30.24 -26.70 -42.37
C GLU A 681 -30.54 -26.16 -43.78
N ASN A 682 -29.52 -25.58 -44.42
CA ASN A 682 -29.61 -25.04 -45.77
C ASN A 682 -28.70 -25.86 -46.70
N GLY A 683 -29.28 -26.84 -47.39
CA GLY A 683 -28.53 -27.77 -48.24
C GLY A 683 -27.62 -28.69 -47.41
N GLN A 684 -26.35 -28.82 -47.77
CA GLN A 684 -25.39 -29.70 -47.07
C GLN A 684 -24.75 -29.09 -45.82
N THR A 685 -25.12 -27.88 -45.42
CA THR A 685 -24.52 -27.20 -44.25
C THR A 685 -25.52 -27.10 -43.10
N LYS A 686 -25.11 -27.60 -41.93
CA LYS A 686 -25.84 -27.50 -40.66
C LYS A 686 -25.24 -26.37 -39.82
N SER A 687 -26.07 -25.44 -39.34
CA SER A 687 -25.63 -24.40 -38.41
C SER A 687 -26.63 -24.18 -37.26
N ILE A 688 -26.11 -23.65 -36.15
CA ILE A 688 -26.91 -23.22 -34.99
C ILE A 688 -26.87 -21.69 -34.95
N GLU A 689 -28.04 -21.08 -35.03
CA GLU A 689 -28.24 -19.64 -34.85
C GLU A 689 -28.71 -19.39 -33.43
N LEU A 690 -27.96 -18.57 -32.68
CA LEU A 690 -28.32 -18.13 -31.33
C LEU A 690 -28.64 -16.65 -31.36
N ALA A 691 -29.85 -16.28 -30.93
CA ALA A 691 -30.29 -14.90 -30.78
C ALA A 691 -30.37 -14.52 -29.31
N VAL A 692 -29.70 -13.42 -28.93
CA VAL A 692 -29.73 -12.86 -27.58
C VAL A 692 -30.10 -11.38 -27.66
N SER A 693 -31.18 -10.99 -26.99
CA SER A 693 -31.62 -9.59 -26.90
C SER A 693 -31.43 -9.07 -25.48
N ILE A 694 -30.76 -7.94 -25.35
CA ILE A 694 -30.54 -7.26 -24.07
C ILE A 694 -31.20 -5.89 -24.17
N GLY A 695 -32.16 -5.63 -23.29
CA GLY A 695 -32.93 -4.39 -23.28
C GLY A 695 -32.80 -3.64 -21.95
N SER A 696 -32.79 -2.31 -22.05
CA SER A 696 -33.00 -1.42 -20.91
C SER A 696 -34.51 -1.17 -20.72
N PRO A 697 -35.00 -0.91 -19.49
CA PRO A 697 -36.41 -0.56 -19.25
C PRO A 697 -36.87 0.71 -19.99
N ASP A 698 -35.92 1.53 -20.40
CA ASP A 698 -36.04 2.80 -21.12
C ASP A 698 -36.18 2.62 -22.64
N GLY A 699 -36.22 1.38 -23.13
CA GLY A 699 -36.66 1.05 -24.50
C GLY A 699 -35.54 0.81 -25.51
N CYS A 700 -34.28 1.05 -25.17
CA CYS A 700 -33.14 0.71 -26.03
C CYS A 700 -32.81 -0.79 -25.91
N ALA A 701 -32.70 -1.47 -27.06
CA ALA A 701 -32.35 -2.89 -27.13
C ALA A 701 -31.32 -3.18 -28.23
N THR A 702 -30.34 -4.02 -27.88
CA THR A 702 -29.35 -4.55 -28.84
C THR A 702 -29.51 -6.06 -28.93
N SER A 703 -29.46 -6.60 -30.15
CA SER A 703 -29.42 -8.06 -30.36
C SER A 703 -28.10 -8.53 -30.97
N PHE A 704 -27.75 -9.76 -30.62
CA PHE A 704 -26.59 -10.46 -31.13
C PHE A 704 -27.05 -11.76 -31.78
N GLU A 705 -26.63 -11.98 -33.03
CA GLU A 705 -26.77 -13.26 -33.72
C GLU A 705 -25.40 -13.93 -33.86
N VAL A 706 -25.30 -15.16 -33.36
CA VAL A 706 -24.11 -16.01 -33.49
C VAL A 706 -24.46 -17.21 -34.34
N ASN A 707 -23.78 -17.36 -35.48
CA ASN A 707 -23.98 -18.51 -36.38
C ASN A 707 -22.79 -19.48 -36.24
N ILE A 708 -23.08 -20.69 -35.76
CA ILE A 708 -22.07 -21.72 -35.51
C ILE A 708 -22.26 -22.83 -36.54
N GLY A 709 -21.38 -22.87 -37.55
CA GLY A 709 -21.32 -23.89 -38.60
C GLY A 709 -19.88 -24.34 -38.89
N PRO A 710 -19.64 -25.18 -39.91
CA PRO A 710 -18.31 -25.74 -40.21
C PRO A 710 -17.27 -24.72 -40.74
N ALA A 711 -17.66 -23.46 -41.00
CA ALA A 711 -16.74 -22.36 -41.24
C ALA A 711 -16.71 -21.41 -40.02
N LYS A 712 -15.62 -20.65 -39.85
CA LYS A 712 -15.33 -19.78 -38.68
C LYS A 712 -16.58 -19.02 -38.17
N PRO A 713 -16.85 -18.99 -36.86
CA PRO A 713 -18.03 -18.32 -36.30
C PRO A 713 -18.08 -16.85 -36.71
N THR A 714 -19.25 -16.39 -37.13
CA THR A 714 -19.49 -14.97 -37.41
C THR A 714 -20.52 -14.42 -36.43
N ILE A 715 -20.21 -13.25 -35.87
CA ILE A 715 -21.10 -12.50 -34.97
C ILE A 715 -21.62 -11.29 -35.75
N ARG A 716 -22.94 -11.09 -35.77
CA ARG A 716 -23.54 -9.84 -36.24
C ARG A 716 -24.24 -9.15 -35.09
N CYS A 717 -23.96 -7.86 -34.94
CA CYS A 717 -24.66 -6.97 -34.03
C CYS A 717 -25.62 -6.13 -34.86
N GLN A 718 -26.87 -6.01 -34.39
CA GLN A 718 -27.85 -5.13 -34.99
C GLN A 718 -28.53 -4.33 -33.89
N ASP A 719 -28.46 -3.00 -33.99
CA ASP A 719 -29.25 -2.11 -33.16
C ASP A 719 -30.70 -2.21 -33.65
N ILE A 720 -31.61 -2.55 -32.73
CA ILE A 720 -33.02 -2.79 -33.06
C ILE A 720 -33.84 -1.50 -32.94
N ASP A 721 -33.37 -0.49 -32.19
CA ASP A 721 -33.83 0.90 -32.23
C ASP A 721 -32.75 1.88 -31.75
#